data_AF-A0A8T5SA88-F1
#
_entry.id   AF-A0A8T5SA88-F1
#
_cell.length_a   1.000
_cell.length_b   1.000
_cell.length_c   1.000
_cell.angle_alpha   90.00
_cell.angle_beta   90.00
_cell.angle_gamma   90.00
#
_symmetry.space_group_name_H-M   'P 1'
#
loop_
_entity.id
_entity.type
_entity.pdbx_description
1 polymer ?
#
loop_
_entity_poly.entity_id
_entity_poly.type
_entity_poly.pdbx_seq_one_letter_code
_entity_poly.pdbx_strand_id
1 'polypeptide(L)'
;MSDQICRFCQRYVQLSYYCEECGANCCSDCLHEKKVDFYVCQDCNSKNIEIFDSEKKKVCKDCGHENIIKIHQPLKSCPKCGSHKIINIYEKKEDLEKEFLELIKNSRLFISPLREALDELLVLQTDLKKARDPPIRCYHFPKMESDLLALFKLFAYVQNTLFDKVNAHFHQIVLYKEYFFDIYAQPNSNITIIEGIFENLLRSYNSINDFISNNVKTFKDSIASFETNLNFIDKISHYFSTYKKLINLADREKPVYAIYAKLANGLDTDDKYKKDRGILFITNLDLSFVHEYGMRKKKQALIFKAPVQDLIRIKEKGKVFKKLYIEFEYGKYEFTLPANSLSRVIEYILLARTFDESTVFDSKSANNLQRVNIDLTELENFIEECINSFFSLKCQYNNSSQQVNQYNQIFPQGVNTPLNQIQSSMTQVNNHGFPYQQPNSGQFRVNQPILQNQNPQHLQYTSPVAPNQIPPGSNDYFNSLNQYQKPNSQPSKFFQQNFINPNRFQNYNPQEITNNYGEILDVNQRELQQRNLNYPQGYYAQFPNQINPNSLNENNNFQEFNRNHLSDLFDPNNTLIQHSYNHKRKLFKLDREKQEKMLELERDRYSLKATLKKLEKKFDDGSISESEYFKAYRNLNKEVYLIENKIQKLQQRLEELESLKQNSRSFDNKGFYT
;
A
#
# COMPACT_ATOMS: atom_id res chain seq x y z
N MET A 1 -45.19 -16.99 -2.70
CA MET A 1 -44.26 -16.33 -3.65
C MET A 1 -45.11 -15.53 -4.64
N SER A 2 -44.58 -14.47 -5.23
CA SER A 2 -45.31 -13.63 -6.19
C SER A 2 -45.00 -14.06 -7.63
N ASP A 3 -46.05 -14.33 -8.41
CA ASP A 3 -45.92 -14.57 -9.85
C ASP A 3 -45.42 -13.32 -10.59
N GLN A 4 -44.62 -13.53 -11.63
CA GLN A 4 -44.03 -12.46 -12.41
C GLN A 4 -44.31 -12.66 -13.91
N ILE A 5 -44.36 -11.57 -14.67
CA ILE A 5 -44.58 -11.67 -16.12
C ILE A 5 -43.32 -12.23 -16.79
N CYS A 6 -43.41 -13.44 -17.33
CA CYS A 6 -42.36 -14.00 -18.17
C CYS A 6 -42.35 -13.31 -19.53
N ARG A 7 -41.25 -12.63 -19.87
CA ARG A 7 -41.12 -11.82 -21.11
C ARG A 7 -41.24 -12.60 -22.42
N PHE A 8 -41.27 -13.93 -22.37
CA PHE A 8 -41.34 -14.81 -23.55
C PHE A 8 -42.77 -15.32 -23.83
N CYS A 9 -43.50 -15.77 -22.80
CA CYS A 9 -44.91 -16.20 -22.94
C CYS A 9 -45.95 -15.16 -22.53
N GLN A 10 -45.52 -14.03 -21.94
CA GLN A 10 -46.37 -12.94 -21.40
C GLN A 10 -47.39 -13.38 -20.34
N ARG A 11 -47.16 -14.53 -19.69
CA ARG A 11 -47.97 -15.04 -18.57
C ARG A 11 -47.38 -14.62 -17.23
N TYR A 12 -48.23 -14.44 -16.24
CA TYR A 12 -47.83 -14.42 -14.83
C TYR A 12 -47.48 -15.86 -14.41
N VAL A 13 -46.22 -16.08 -14.04
CA VAL A 13 -45.66 -17.39 -13.68
C VAL A 13 -44.45 -17.22 -12.75
N GLN A 14 -44.04 -18.30 -12.08
CA GLN A 14 -42.76 -18.36 -11.38
C GLN A 14 -41.59 -18.40 -12.39
N LEU A 15 -40.82 -17.30 -12.45
CA LEU A 15 -39.53 -17.28 -13.13
C LEU A 15 -38.58 -18.25 -12.42
N SER A 16 -38.00 -19.18 -13.16
CA SER A 16 -37.26 -20.33 -12.62
C SER A 16 -35.82 -20.42 -13.12
N TYR A 17 -35.52 -19.85 -14.29
CA TYR A 17 -34.22 -19.99 -14.95
C TYR A 17 -33.63 -18.65 -15.37
N TYR A 18 -32.32 -18.52 -15.15
CA TYR A 18 -31.50 -17.39 -15.56
C TYR A 18 -30.54 -17.76 -16.68
N CYS A 19 -30.26 -16.81 -17.58
CA CYS A 19 -29.22 -16.93 -18.59
C CYS A 19 -28.08 -15.95 -18.29
N GLU A 20 -26.97 -16.49 -17.79
CA GLU A 20 -25.77 -15.72 -17.38
C GLU A 20 -25.14 -14.94 -18.55
N GLU A 21 -25.30 -15.42 -19.78
CA GLU A 21 -24.71 -14.79 -20.97
C GLU A 21 -25.47 -13.55 -21.48
N CYS A 22 -26.74 -13.34 -21.07
CA CYS A 22 -27.55 -12.25 -21.63
C CYS A 22 -28.57 -11.60 -20.70
N GLY A 23 -28.52 -11.88 -19.39
CA GLY A 23 -29.39 -11.25 -18.39
C GLY A 23 -30.87 -11.59 -18.53
N ALA A 24 -31.21 -12.78 -19.04
CA ALA A 24 -32.60 -13.16 -19.33
C ALA A 24 -33.18 -14.12 -18.29
N ASN A 25 -34.30 -13.74 -17.70
CA ASN A 25 -35.11 -14.58 -16.81
C ASN A 25 -36.28 -15.22 -17.57
N CYS A 26 -36.53 -16.51 -17.36
CA CYS A 26 -37.64 -17.25 -17.96
C CYS A 26 -38.25 -18.29 -17.01
N CYS A 27 -39.48 -18.72 -17.29
CA CYS A 27 -40.09 -19.91 -16.68
C CYS A 27 -39.67 -21.19 -17.43
N SER A 28 -39.92 -22.35 -16.81
CA SER A 28 -39.64 -23.68 -17.38
C SER A 28 -40.14 -23.84 -18.82
N ASP A 29 -41.40 -23.47 -19.07
CA ASP A 29 -42.11 -23.61 -20.35
C ASP A 29 -41.50 -22.79 -21.50
N CYS A 30 -40.63 -21.82 -21.20
CA CYS A 30 -40.00 -20.94 -22.17
C CYS A 30 -38.53 -21.30 -22.46
N LEU A 31 -38.00 -22.37 -21.87
CA LEU A 31 -36.68 -22.87 -22.24
C LEU A 31 -36.72 -23.54 -23.62
N HIS A 32 -35.75 -23.22 -24.47
CA HIS A 32 -35.57 -23.94 -25.73
C HIS A 32 -34.74 -25.19 -25.46
N GLU A 33 -35.32 -26.38 -25.61
CA GLU A 33 -34.55 -27.62 -25.58
C GLU A 33 -33.93 -27.90 -26.95
N LYS A 34 -32.59 -27.98 -27.00
CA LYS A 34 -31.86 -28.52 -28.13
C LYS A 34 -31.33 -29.90 -27.75
N LYS A 35 -31.65 -30.91 -28.54
CA LYS A 35 -30.94 -32.20 -28.47
C LYS A 35 -29.53 -31.95 -29.00
N VAL A 36 -28.54 -32.08 -28.11
CA VAL A 36 -27.12 -31.99 -28.48
C VAL A 36 -26.53 -33.38 -28.36
N ASP A 37 -25.79 -33.74 -29.40
CA ASP A 37 -25.18 -35.03 -29.60
C ASP A 37 -23.76 -35.01 -29.02
N PHE A 38 -23.41 -36.00 -28.21
CA PHE A 38 -22.01 -36.22 -27.83
C PHE A 38 -21.63 -37.68 -27.81
N TYR A 39 -20.33 -37.89 -27.97
CA TYR A 39 -19.70 -39.19 -27.96
C TYR A 39 -19.23 -39.54 -26.56
N VAL A 40 -19.51 -40.77 -26.14
CA VAL A 40 -19.10 -41.31 -24.83
C VAL A 40 -18.55 -42.71 -25.04
N CYS A 41 -17.44 -43.01 -24.38
CA CYS A 41 -16.88 -44.35 -24.33
C CYS A 41 -17.71 -45.22 -23.38
N GLN A 42 -18.24 -46.36 -23.83
CA GLN A 42 -18.97 -47.26 -22.94
C GLN A 42 -18.09 -47.85 -21.83
N ASP A 43 -16.81 -48.07 -22.12
CA ASP A 43 -15.91 -48.85 -21.27
C ASP A 43 -15.40 -48.05 -20.04
N CYS A 44 -15.41 -46.72 -20.12
CA CYS A 44 -14.98 -45.82 -19.04
C CYS A 44 -15.92 -44.63 -18.76
N ASN A 45 -17.04 -44.51 -19.49
CA ASN A 45 -18.01 -43.42 -19.43
C ASN A 45 -17.46 -41.99 -19.72
N SER A 46 -16.23 -41.87 -20.24
CA SER A 46 -15.64 -40.58 -20.55
C SER A 46 -16.22 -39.91 -21.79
N LYS A 47 -16.30 -38.58 -21.73
CA LYS A 47 -16.66 -37.66 -22.84
C LYS A 47 -15.42 -37.18 -23.63
N ASN A 48 -14.21 -37.56 -23.23
CA ASN A 48 -12.94 -37.14 -23.83
C ASN A 48 -12.61 -37.97 -25.08
N ILE A 49 -13.33 -37.73 -26.17
CA ILE A 49 -13.28 -38.53 -27.40
C ILE A 49 -12.56 -37.78 -28.51
N GLU A 50 -11.53 -38.40 -29.09
CA GLU A 50 -10.86 -37.92 -30.30
C GLU A 50 -11.53 -38.48 -31.55
N ILE A 51 -11.64 -37.65 -32.59
CA ILE A 51 -12.26 -38.00 -33.87
C ILE A 51 -11.20 -37.84 -34.96
N PHE A 52 -10.86 -38.94 -35.64
CA PHE A 52 -9.91 -38.97 -36.73
C PHE A 52 -10.68 -38.97 -38.05
N ASP A 53 -10.95 -37.77 -38.58
CA ASP A 53 -11.79 -37.56 -39.77
C ASP A 53 -11.31 -38.32 -41.02
N SER A 54 -9.99 -38.55 -41.14
CA SER A 54 -9.37 -39.33 -42.20
C SER A 54 -9.78 -40.81 -42.23
N GLU A 55 -10.16 -41.38 -41.09
CA GLU A 55 -10.56 -42.80 -40.96
C GLU A 55 -12.01 -42.97 -40.47
N LYS A 56 -12.71 -41.88 -40.14
CA LYS A 56 -13.97 -41.85 -39.36
C LYS A 56 -13.85 -42.51 -37.98
N LYS A 57 -12.62 -42.76 -37.53
CA LYS A 57 -12.28 -43.51 -36.32
C LYS A 57 -12.47 -42.63 -35.09
N LYS A 58 -12.96 -43.21 -33.99
CA LYS A 58 -13.20 -42.50 -32.72
C LYS A 58 -12.58 -43.27 -31.58
N VAL A 59 -11.81 -42.58 -30.75
CA VAL A 59 -11.03 -43.21 -29.68
C VAL A 59 -11.19 -42.39 -28.41
N CYS A 60 -11.39 -43.07 -27.28
CA CYS A 60 -11.36 -42.40 -25.97
C CYS A 60 -9.92 -42.11 -25.54
N LYS A 61 -9.60 -40.86 -25.22
CA LYS A 61 -8.26 -40.51 -24.75
C LYS A 61 -7.90 -41.11 -23.39
N ASP A 62 -8.90 -41.37 -22.55
CA ASP A 62 -8.69 -41.74 -21.14
C ASP A 62 -8.47 -43.26 -20.95
N CYS A 63 -8.89 -44.09 -21.92
CA CYS A 63 -8.71 -45.55 -21.88
C CYS A 63 -8.21 -46.18 -23.19
N GLY A 64 -8.06 -45.41 -24.28
CA GLY A 64 -7.62 -45.90 -25.59
C GLY A 64 -8.63 -46.75 -26.36
N HIS A 65 -9.83 -46.99 -25.82
CA HIS A 65 -10.81 -47.87 -26.45
C HIS A 65 -11.66 -47.16 -27.52
N GLU A 66 -12.10 -47.93 -28.51
CA GLU A 66 -12.86 -47.48 -29.69
C GLU A 66 -14.39 -47.65 -29.52
N ASN A 67 -14.86 -48.16 -28.36
CA ASN A 67 -16.27 -48.42 -28.07
C ASN A 67 -17.05 -47.12 -27.76
N ILE A 68 -17.22 -46.30 -28.79
CA ILE A 68 -17.75 -44.94 -28.71
C ILE A 68 -19.21 -44.91 -29.17
N ILE A 69 -20.14 -44.75 -28.22
CA ILE A 69 -21.55 -44.51 -28.53
C ILE A 69 -21.86 -43.03 -28.70
N LYS A 70 -22.88 -42.74 -29.50
CA LYS A 70 -23.48 -41.42 -29.64
C LYS A 70 -24.68 -41.31 -28.70
N ILE A 71 -24.56 -40.56 -27.62
CA ILE A 71 -25.69 -40.24 -26.73
C ILE A 71 -26.29 -38.88 -27.10
N HIS A 72 -27.59 -38.76 -26.88
CA HIS A 72 -28.35 -37.53 -27.10
C HIS A 72 -28.76 -37.00 -25.73
N GLN A 73 -28.37 -35.77 -25.37
CA GLN A 73 -28.87 -35.12 -24.15
C GLN A 73 -29.71 -33.89 -24.53
N PRO A 74 -30.90 -33.67 -23.94
CA PRO A 74 -31.57 -32.39 -24.04
C PRO A 74 -30.76 -31.35 -23.27
N LEU A 75 -30.17 -30.40 -23.98
CA LEU A 75 -29.59 -29.20 -23.38
C LEU A 75 -30.63 -28.08 -23.44
N LYS A 76 -30.98 -27.57 -22.26
CA LYS A 76 -31.71 -26.32 -22.10
C LYS A 76 -30.90 -25.18 -22.72
N SER A 77 -31.58 -24.22 -23.32
CA SER A 77 -30.96 -23.06 -23.95
C SER A 77 -31.85 -21.82 -23.87
N CYS A 78 -31.22 -20.66 -23.89
CA CYS A 78 -31.88 -19.38 -23.69
C CYS A 78 -32.82 -19.05 -24.86
N PRO A 79 -34.10 -18.69 -24.61
CA PRO A 79 -34.99 -18.22 -25.68
C PRO A 79 -34.56 -16.88 -26.31
N LYS A 80 -33.70 -16.10 -25.66
CA LYS A 80 -33.21 -14.79 -26.17
C LYS A 80 -31.95 -14.90 -27.03
N CYS A 81 -30.93 -15.65 -26.61
CA CYS A 81 -29.63 -15.73 -27.28
C CYS A 81 -29.22 -17.14 -27.74
N GLY A 82 -29.97 -18.18 -27.38
CA GLY A 82 -29.63 -19.57 -27.70
C GLY A 82 -28.46 -20.17 -26.91
N SER A 83 -27.86 -19.44 -25.96
CA SER A 83 -26.78 -19.94 -25.08
C SER A 83 -27.26 -21.07 -24.18
N HIS A 84 -26.33 -21.98 -23.86
CA HIS A 84 -26.51 -23.08 -22.92
C HIS A 84 -26.13 -22.73 -21.47
N LYS A 85 -25.66 -21.50 -21.19
CA LYS A 85 -25.40 -20.99 -19.83
C LYS A 85 -26.69 -20.65 -19.11
N ILE A 86 -27.46 -21.69 -18.79
CA ILE A 86 -28.73 -21.63 -18.08
C ILE A 86 -28.58 -22.26 -16.69
N ILE A 87 -28.87 -21.48 -15.66
CA ILE A 87 -28.84 -21.88 -14.24
C ILE A 87 -30.23 -21.66 -13.62
N ASN A 88 -30.57 -22.38 -12.55
CA ASN A 88 -31.76 -22.08 -11.77
C ASN A 88 -31.60 -20.73 -11.08
N ILE A 89 -32.67 -19.92 -11.00
CA ILE A 89 -32.59 -18.63 -10.28
C ILE A 89 -32.29 -18.86 -8.79
N TYR A 90 -32.75 -19.96 -8.18
CA TYR A 90 -32.46 -20.25 -6.78
C TYR A 90 -31.01 -20.67 -6.54
N GLU A 91 -30.41 -21.46 -7.44
CA GLU A 91 -28.96 -21.77 -7.42
C GLU A 91 -28.15 -20.47 -7.54
N LYS A 92 -28.46 -19.62 -8.53
CA LYS A 92 -27.73 -18.36 -8.74
C LYS A 92 -27.87 -17.38 -7.57
N LYS A 93 -28.99 -17.38 -6.85
CA LYS A 93 -29.17 -16.62 -5.61
C LYS A 93 -28.30 -17.16 -4.47
N GLU A 94 -28.22 -18.48 -4.33
CA GLU A 94 -27.36 -19.12 -3.33
C GLU A 94 -25.88 -18.80 -3.59
N ASP A 95 -25.45 -18.83 -4.86
CA ASP A 95 -24.08 -18.49 -5.24
C ASP A 95 -23.75 -17.01 -5.03
N LEU A 96 -24.65 -16.08 -5.38
CA LEU A 96 -24.45 -14.65 -5.09
C LEU A 96 -24.42 -14.33 -3.59
N GLU A 97 -25.18 -15.05 -2.76
CA GLU A 97 -25.09 -14.91 -1.30
C GLU A 97 -23.74 -15.42 -0.78
N LYS A 98 -23.23 -16.57 -1.27
CA LYS A 98 -21.90 -17.08 -0.93
C LYS A 98 -20.79 -16.14 -1.36
N GLU A 99 -20.78 -15.70 -2.62
CA GLU A 99 -19.75 -14.81 -3.19
C GLU A 99 -19.69 -13.48 -2.45
N PHE A 100 -20.85 -12.90 -2.09
CA PHE A 100 -20.95 -11.69 -1.28
C PHE A 100 -20.41 -11.88 0.15
N LEU A 101 -20.75 -13.00 0.82
CA LEU A 101 -20.22 -13.30 2.15
C LEU A 101 -18.71 -13.61 2.12
N GLU A 102 -18.19 -14.17 1.02
CA GLU A 102 -16.75 -14.44 0.86
C GLU A 102 -15.96 -13.16 0.56
N LEU A 103 -16.48 -12.26 -0.28
CA LEU A 103 -15.91 -10.93 -0.53
C LEU A 103 -15.61 -10.19 0.79
N ILE A 104 -16.55 -10.28 1.73
CA ILE A 104 -16.47 -9.62 3.05
C ILE A 104 -15.37 -10.24 3.92
N LYS A 105 -15.22 -11.58 3.94
CA LYS A 105 -14.10 -12.24 4.62
C LYS A 105 -12.75 -11.88 3.98
N ASN A 106 -12.73 -11.80 2.65
CA ASN A 106 -11.53 -11.53 1.86
C ASN A 106 -10.98 -10.10 2.04
N SER A 107 -11.70 -9.20 2.69
CA SER A 107 -11.15 -7.93 3.19
C SER A 107 -10.00 -8.12 4.19
N ARG A 108 -9.90 -9.26 4.89
CA ARG A 108 -8.73 -9.61 5.73
C ARG A 108 -7.42 -9.67 4.94
N LEU A 109 -7.49 -10.05 3.67
CA LEU A 109 -6.32 -10.24 2.80
C LEU A 109 -5.59 -8.91 2.51
N PHE A 110 -6.24 -7.77 2.75
CA PHE A 110 -5.64 -6.45 2.63
C PHE A 110 -4.45 -6.22 3.60
N ILE A 111 -4.41 -6.91 4.75
CA ILE A 111 -3.38 -6.72 5.77
C ILE A 111 -2.05 -7.40 5.42
N SER A 112 -2.07 -8.65 4.93
CA SER A 112 -0.84 -9.46 4.80
C SER A 112 0.25 -8.82 3.95
N PRO A 113 -0.02 -8.26 2.74
CA PRO A 113 1.02 -7.66 1.91
C PRO A 113 1.65 -6.40 2.54
N LEU A 114 0.90 -5.67 3.37
CA LEU A 114 1.43 -4.53 4.13
C LEU A 114 2.19 -4.96 5.38
N ARG A 115 1.78 -6.04 6.04
CA ARG A 115 2.51 -6.63 7.18
C ARG A 115 3.90 -7.08 6.74
N GLU A 116 4.00 -7.83 5.63
CA GLU A 116 5.28 -8.20 5.02
C GLU A 116 6.18 -6.98 4.75
N ALA A 117 5.65 -5.93 4.12
CA ALA A 117 6.41 -4.72 3.82
C ALA A 117 6.83 -3.94 5.08
N LEU A 118 6.03 -3.96 6.15
CA LEU A 118 6.38 -3.35 7.43
C LEU A 118 7.49 -4.14 8.13
N ASP A 119 7.38 -5.46 8.17
CA ASP A 119 8.39 -6.34 8.77
C ASP A 119 9.74 -6.20 8.05
N GLU A 120 9.75 -6.16 6.71
CA GLU A 120 10.94 -5.86 5.90
C GLU A 120 11.56 -4.47 6.26
N LEU A 121 10.73 -3.43 6.43
CA LEU A 121 11.20 -2.08 6.83
C LEU A 121 11.76 -2.04 8.26
N LEU A 122 11.20 -2.80 9.21
CA LEU A 122 11.67 -2.91 10.60
C LEU A 122 12.99 -3.70 10.69
N VAL A 123 13.19 -4.70 9.82
CA VAL A 123 14.49 -5.37 9.64
C VAL A 123 15.53 -4.37 9.12
N LEU A 124 15.22 -3.60 8.06
CA LEU A 124 16.12 -2.56 7.56
C LEU A 124 16.48 -1.49 8.62
N GLN A 125 15.52 -1.07 9.45
CA GLN A 125 15.74 -0.15 10.56
C GLN A 125 16.75 -0.73 11.57
N THR A 126 16.65 -2.03 11.84
CA THR A 126 17.53 -2.76 12.78
C THR A 126 18.93 -2.94 12.22
N ASP A 127 19.07 -3.38 10.97
CA ASP A 127 20.37 -3.58 10.34
C ASP A 127 21.10 -2.26 10.02
N LEU A 128 20.37 -1.19 9.64
CA LEU A 128 20.97 0.14 9.51
C LEU A 128 21.47 0.67 10.86
N LYS A 129 20.75 0.46 11.96
CA LYS A 129 21.22 0.82 13.30
C LYS A 129 22.52 0.07 13.65
N LYS A 130 22.50 -1.26 13.50
CA LYS A 130 23.65 -2.16 13.69
C LYS A 130 24.86 -1.79 12.84
N ALA A 131 24.66 -1.27 11.63
CA ALA A 131 25.70 -0.78 10.73
C ALA A 131 26.39 0.53 11.21
N ARG A 132 25.72 1.33 12.05
CA ARG A 132 26.30 2.56 12.66
C ARG A 132 26.80 2.35 14.10
N ASP A 133 26.45 1.23 14.74
CA ASP A 133 26.81 0.92 16.12
C ASP A 133 28.29 0.45 16.28
N PRO A 134 28.88 0.53 17.49
CA PRO A 134 30.20 -0.04 17.76
C PRO A 134 30.18 -1.59 17.63
N PRO A 135 31.31 -2.24 17.28
CA PRO A 135 32.69 -1.75 17.38
C PRO A 135 33.27 -1.15 16.10
N ILE A 136 32.55 -1.18 14.97
CA ILE A 136 32.97 -0.64 13.66
C ILE A 136 31.79 0.16 13.08
N ARG A 137 31.89 1.50 13.09
CA ARG A 137 30.80 2.37 12.64
C ARG A 137 31.00 2.76 11.17
N CYS A 138 30.20 2.20 10.28
CA CYS A 138 30.31 2.45 8.84
C CYS A 138 29.41 3.63 8.43
N TYR A 139 29.96 4.68 7.82
CA TYR A 139 29.23 5.94 7.52
C TYR A 139 28.95 6.19 6.03
N HIS A 140 29.12 5.18 5.17
CA HIS A 140 28.70 5.26 3.77
C HIS A 140 27.20 5.50 3.63
N PHE A 141 26.81 6.15 2.54
CA PHE A 141 25.41 6.49 2.24
C PHE A 141 24.75 7.26 3.41
N PRO A 142 25.18 8.51 3.69
CA PRO A 142 24.75 9.28 4.87
C PRO A 142 23.28 9.72 4.84
N LYS A 143 22.53 9.38 3.78
CA LYS A 143 21.09 9.63 3.63
C LYS A 143 20.21 8.43 3.97
N MET A 144 20.76 7.24 4.19
CA MET A 144 19.93 6.04 4.46
C MET A 144 18.94 6.26 5.61
N GLU A 145 19.34 7.00 6.64
CA GLU A 145 18.50 7.38 7.77
C GLU A 145 17.34 8.32 7.39
N SER A 146 17.56 9.32 6.55
CA SER A 146 16.51 10.24 6.08
C SER A 146 15.57 9.56 5.09
N ASP A 147 16.14 8.69 4.25
CA ASP A 147 15.44 8.05 3.14
C ASP A 147 14.56 6.90 3.66
N LEU A 148 15.03 6.12 4.66
CA LEU A 148 14.22 5.10 5.34
C LEU A 148 13.13 5.75 6.21
N LEU A 149 13.42 6.88 6.86
CA LEU A 149 12.42 7.69 7.56
C LEU A 149 11.35 8.25 6.59
N ALA A 150 11.68 8.48 5.32
CA ALA A 150 10.69 8.83 4.30
C ALA A 150 9.82 7.63 3.90
N LEU A 151 10.39 6.41 3.78
CA LEU A 151 9.61 5.18 3.54
C LEU A 151 8.62 4.89 4.69
N PHE A 152 9.01 5.04 5.95
CA PHE A 152 8.08 4.89 7.08
C PHE A 152 6.95 5.93 7.07
N LYS A 153 7.21 7.17 6.64
CA LYS A 153 6.16 8.19 6.45
C LYS A 153 5.22 7.85 5.30
N LEU A 154 5.75 7.31 4.20
CA LEU A 154 4.95 6.79 3.09
C LEU A 154 4.08 5.61 3.55
N PHE A 155 4.61 4.71 4.38
CA PHE A 155 3.85 3.60 4.96
C PHE A 155 2.67 4.09 5.79
N ALA A 156 2.89 5.02 6.73
CA ALA A 156 1.81 5.61 7.52
C ALA A 156 0.73 6.30 6.64
N TYR A 157 1.14 6.98 5.56
CA TYR A 157 0.21 7.55 4.59
C TYR A 157 -0.60 6.47 3.83
N VAL A 158 0.04 5.38 3.42
CA VAL A 158 -0.61 4.24 2.75
C VAL A 158 -1.60 3.54 3.69
N GLN A 159 -1.22 3.33 4.96
CA GLN A 159 -2.08 2.77 6.01
C GLN A 159 -3.35 3.60 6.22
N ASN A 160 -3.21 4.93 6.39
CA ASN A 160 -4.36 5.82 6.57
C ASN A 160 -5.25 5.86 5.31
N THR A 161 -4.65 5.93 4.13
CA THR A 161 -5.38 5.92 2.85
C THR A 161 -6.10 4.58 2.63
N LEU A 162 -5.54 3.47 3.11
CA LEU A 162 -6.18 2.17 3.09
C LEU A 162 -7.36 2.10 4.08
N PHE A 163 -7.21 2.66 5.28
CA PHE A 163 -8.31 2.77 6.26
C PHE A 163 -9.53 3.48 5.65
N ASP A 164 -9.33 4.66 5.05
CA ASP A 164 -10.40 5.42 4.37
C ASP A 164 -11.07 4.60 3.25
N LYS A 165 -10.27 3.93 2.42
CA LYS A 165 -10.75 3.07 1.32
C LYS A 165 -11.57 1.88 1.82
N VAL A 166 -11.09 1.19 2.84
CA VAL A 166 -11.74 0.03 3.46
C VAL A 166 -13.04 0.44 4.15
N ASN A 167 -13.04 1.58 4.86
CA ASN A 167 -14.25 2.13 5.46
C ASN A 167 -15.30 2.47 4.39
N ALA A 168 -14.91 3.13 3.30
CA ALA A 168 -15.81 3.42 2.17
C ALA A 168 -16.37 2.14 1.52
N HIS A 169 -15.57 1.07 1.42
CA HIS A 169 -15.99 -0.24 0.92
C HIS A 169 -17.01 -0.92 1.86
N PHE A 170 -16.75 -0.93 3.18
CA PHE A 170 -17.71 -1.47 4.15
C PHE A 170 -19.00 -0.65 4.23
N HIS A 171 -18.96 0.67 4.06
CA HIS A 171 -20.17 1.48 3.93
C HIS A 171 -21.01 1.08 2.69
N GLN A 172 -20.38 0.75 1.56
CA GLN A 172 -21.09 0.22 0.38
C GLN A 172 -21.70 -1.16 0.65
N ILE A 173 -20.96 -2.06 1.29
CA ILE A 173 -21.46 -3.39 1.71
C ILE A 173 -22.71 -3.26 2.61
N VAL A 174 -22.66 -2.36 3.61
CA VAL A 174 -23.77 -2.13 4.54
C VAL A 174 -24.99 -1.52 3.84
N LEU A 175 -24.79 -0.64 2.84
CA LEU A 175 -25.88 -0.07 2.03
C LEU A 175 -26.65 -1.14 1.24
N TYR A 176 -25.94 -2.12 0.69
CA TYR A 176 -26.52 -3.13 -0.21
C TYR A 176 -26.88 -4.46 0.46
N LYS A 177 -26.63 -4.63 1.76
CA LYS A 177 -26.81 -5.90 2.50
C LYS A 177 -28.17 -6.60 2.25
N GLU A 178 -29.27 -5.84 2.14
CA GLU A 178 -30.64 -6.37 2.05
C GLU A 178 -30.93 -7.07 0.70
N TYR A 179 -30.16 -6.76 -0.34
CA TYR A 179 -30.22 -7.47 -1.62
C TYR A 179 -29.69 -8.90 -1.54
N PHE A 180 -28.78 -9.16 -0.58
CA PHE A 180 -28.12 -10.46 -0.38
C PHE A 180 -28.66 -11.20 0.86
N PHE A 181 -28.98 -10.50 1.94
CA PHE A 181 -29.50 -11.09 3.18
C PHE A 181 -30.89 -11.70 2.99
N ASP A 182 -31.76 -11.02 2.26
CA ASP A 182 -33.14 -11.43 1.96
C ASP A 182 -33.29 -11.84 0.48
N ILE A 183 -32.21 -12.34 -0.14
CA ILE A 183 -32.13 -12.62 -1.58
C ILE A 183 -33.23 -13.56 -2.09
N TYR A 184 -33.72 -14.48 -1.25
CA TYR A 184 -34.85 -15.37 -1.58
C TYR A 184 -36.21 -14.66 -1.58
N ALA A 185 -36.37 -13.58 -0.81
CA ALA A 185 -37.55 -12.72 -0.84
C ALA A 185 -37.50 -11.68 -1.98
N GLN A 186 -36.30 -11.31 -2.46
CA GLN A 186 -36.14 -10.44 -3.63
C GLN A 186 -36.83 -11.05 -4.87
N PRO A 187 -37.58 -10.28 -5.69
CA PRO A 187 -38.20 -10.79 -6.91
C PRO A 187 -37.19 -11.45 -7.85
N ASN A 188 -37.53 -12.61 -8.43
CA ASN A 188 -36.63 -13.37 -9.31
C ASN A 188 -36.22 -12.57 -10.57
N SER A 189 -37.04 -11.60 -11.00
CA SER A 189 -36.69 -10.59 -12.01
C SER A 189 -35.44 -9.76 -11.70
N ASN A 190 -35.08 -9.61 -10.43
CA ASN A 190 -34.06 -8.66 -9.97
C ASN A 190 -32.65 -9.24 -9.95
N ILE A 191 -32.45 -10.51 -10.33
CA ILE A 191 -31.15 -11.20 -10.23
C ILE A 191 -30.00 -10.42 -10.91
N THR A 192 -30.23 -9.88 -12.10
CA THR A 192 -29.24 -9.06 -12.85
C THR A 192 -28.98 -7.69 -12.21
N ILE A 193 -29.88 -7.18 -11.36
CA ILE A 193 -29.64 -5.97 -10.56
C ILE A 193 -28.72 -6.32 -9.37
N ILE A 194 -28.94 -7.47 -8.74
CA ILE A 194 -28.12 -7.97 -7.63
C ILE A 194 -26.70 -8.30 -8.13
N GLU A 195 -26.56 -8.93 -9.31
CA GLU A 195 -25.27 -9.09 -9.99
C GLU A 195 -24.59 -7.74 -10.28
N GLY A 196 -25.31 -6.77 -10.83
CA GLY A 196 -24.76 -5.43 -11.09
C GLY A 196 -24.33 -4.68 -9.81
N ILE A 197 -24.99 -4.93 -8.67
CA ILE A 197 -24.56 -4.45 -7.36
C ILE A 197 -23.28 -5.18 -6.91
N PHE A 198 -23.25 -6.51 -7.02
CA PHE A 198 -22.09 -7.32 -6.65
C PHE A 198 -20.84 -6.99 -7.48
N GLU A 199 -20.97 -6.81 -8.80
CA GLU A 199 -19.88 -6.35 -9.67
C GLU A 199 -19.29 -5.02 -9.19
N ASN A 200 -20.12 -4.07 -8.74
CA ASN A 200 -19.63 -2.78 -8.26
C ASN A 200 -18.92 -2.90 -6.91
N LEU A 201 -19.37 -3.80 -6.02
CA LEU A 201 -18.63 -4.16 -4.80
C LEU A 201 -17.30 -4.84 -5.14
N LEU A 202 -17.27 -5.75 -6.11
CA LEU A 202 -16.05 -6.43 -6.56
C LEU A 202 -15.04 -5.46 -7.20
N ARG A 203 -15.51 -4.48 -7.99
CA ARG A 203 -14.66 -3.38 -8.52
C ARG A 203 -14.09 -2.51 -7.39
N SER A 204 -14.90 -2.23 -6.36
CA SER A 204 -14.49 -1.51 -5.15
C SER A 204 -13.39 -2.26 -4.40
N TYR A 205 -13.57 -3.57 -4.17
CA TYR A 205 -12.58 -4.48 -3.59
C TYR A 205 -11.28 -4.56 -4.41
N ASN A 206 -11.38 -4.74 -5.73
CA ASN A 206 -10.22 -4.82 -6.61
C ASN A 206 -9.42 -3.50 -6.63
N SER A 207 -10.08 -2.33 -6.60
CA SER A 207 -9.40 -1.03 -6.49
C SER A 207 -8.64 -0.84 -5.17
N ILE A 208 -8.94 -1.62 -4.14
CA ILE A 208 -8.17 -1.68 -2.89
C ILE A 208 -6.95 -2.59 -3.08
N ASN A 209 -7.12 -3.79 -3.66
CA ASN A 209 -6.01 -4.68 -3.97
C ASN A 209 -4.99 -4.06 -4.95
N ASP A 210 -5.45 -3.32 -5.97
CA ASP A 210 -4.59 -2.55 -6.86
C ASP A 210 -3.79 -1.48 -6.10
N PHE A 211 -4.45 -0.75 -5.20
CA PHE A 211 -3.79 0.26 -4.37
C PHE A 211 -2.72 -0.35 -3.47
N ILE A 212 -3.02 -1.48 -2.80
CA ILE A 212 -2.06 -2.20 -1.96
C ILE A 212 -0.88 -2.70 -2.81
N SER A 213 -1.16 -3.41 -3.90
CA SER A 213 -0.14 -4.04 -4.74
C SER A 213 0.87 -3.04 -5.31
N ASN A 214 0.40 -1.88 -5.77
CA ASN A 214 1.27 -0.82 -6.29
C ASN A 214 2.14 -0.17 -5.20
N ASN A 215 1.63 0.01 -3.98
CA ASN A 215 2.42 0.54 -2.86
C ASN A 215 3.40 -0.50 -2.31
N VAL A 216 2.99 -1.76 -2.15
CA VAL A 216 3.87 -2.88 -1.73
C VAL A 216 5.02 -3.05 -2.72
N LYS A 217 4.76 -2.97 -4.03
CA LYS A 217 5.84 -2.95 -5.03
C LYS A 217 6.80 -1.77 -4.82
N THR A 218 6.28 -0.57 -4.58
CA THR A 218 7.09 0.64 -4.33
C THR A 218 7.99 0.48 -3.10
N PHE A 219 7.49 -0.17 -2.04
CA PHE A 219 8.32 -0.55 -0.89
C PHE A 219 9.39 -1.57 -1.27
N LYS A 220 9.03 -2.70 -1.92
CA LYS A 220 9.99 -3.78 -2.26
C LYS A 220 11.09 -3.32 -3.23
N ASP A 221 10.75 -2.50 -4.24
CA ASP A 221 11.73 -1.86 -5.15
C ASP A 221 12.69 -0.93 -4.38
N SER A 222 12.21 -0.24 -3.34
CA SER A 222 13.03 0.62 -2.47
C SER A 222 13.91 -0.20 -1.52
N ILE A 223 13.35 -1.26 -0.91
CA ILE A 223 14.01 -2.14 0.06
C ILE A 223 15.23 -2.82 -0.57
N ALA A 224 15.12 -3.33 -1.81
CA ALA A 224 16.25 -3.92 -2.55
C ALA A 224 17.43 -2.93 -2.76
N SER A 225 17.16 -1.63 -2.85
CA SER A 225 18.19 -0.58 -2.91
C SER A 225 18.89 -0.41 -1.56
N PHE A 226 18.14 -0.45 -0.45
CA PHE A 226 18.70 -0.46 0.91
C PHE A 226 19.54 -1.71 1.17
N GLU A 227 19.03 -2.90 0.83
CA GLU A 227 19.76 -4.16 0.93
C GLU A 227 21.07 -4.13 0.16
N THR A 228 21.11 -3.54 -1.03
CA THR A 228 22.33 -3.39 -1.84
C THR A 228 23.38 -2.52 -1.13
N ASN A 229 22.96 -1.45 -0.45
CA ASN A 229 23.83 -0.57 0.31
C ASN A 229 24.29 -1.19 1.63
N LEU A 230 23.41 -1.90 2.36
CA LEU A 230 23.77 -2.69 3.54
C LEU A 230 24.75 -3.81 3.18
N ASN A 231 24.52 -4.53 2.08
CA ASN A 231 25.44 -5.54 1.54
C ASN A 231 26.83 -5.00 1.18
N PHE A 232 26.98 -3.70 0.92
CA PHE A 232 28.29 -3.06 0.80
C PHE A 232 28.88 -2.79 2.18
N ILE A 233 28.09 -2.18 3.08
CA ILE A 233 28.51 -1.86 4.45
C ILE A 233 28.96 -3.12 5.21
N ASP A 234 28.20 -4.20 5.20
CA ASP A 234 28.53 -5.45 5.90
C ASP A 234 29.86 -6.05 5.43
N LYS A 235 30.17 -5.95 4.13
CA LYS A 235 31.47 -6.41 3.59
C LYS A 235 32.61 -5.56 4.14
N ILE A 236 32.43 -4.23 4.23
CA ILE A 236 33.41 -3.33 4.85
C ILE A 236 33.55 -3.60 6.36
N SER A 237 32.44 -3.65 7.09
CA SER A 237 32.39 -3.97 8.52
C SER A 237 32.99 -5.34 8.84
N HIS A 238 32.80 -6.36 7.99
CA HIS A 238 33.43 -7.67 8.13
C HIS A 238 34.96 -7.60 8.00
N TYR A 239 35.49 -6.90 6.99
CA TYR A 239 36.93 -6.68 6.88
C TYR A 239 37.48 -5.90 8.08
N PHE A 240 36.88 -4.76 8.43
CA PHE A 240 37.41 -3.91 9.49
C PHE A 240 37.28 -4.52 10.90
N SER A 241 36.22 -5.30 11.17
CA SER A 241 36.09 -6.02 12.45
C SER A 241 37.10 -7.17 12.58
N THR A 242 37.29 -7.96 11.52
CA THR A 242 38.23 -9.09 11.49
C THR A 242 39.67 -8.65 11.78
N TYR A 243 40.08 -7.47 11.30
CA TYR A 243 41.45 -6.98 11.43
C TYR A 243 41.62 -5.84 12.46
N LYS A 244 40.57 -5.43 13.20
CA LYS A 244 40.57 -4.24 14.09
C LYS A 244 41.80 -4.15 15.01
N LYS A 245 42.18 -5.28 15.63
CA LYS A 245 43.31 -5.37 16.57
C LYS A 245 44.68 -5.20 15.90
N LEU A 246 44.80 -5.51 14.61
CA LEU A 246 46.07 -5.48 13.87
C LEU A 246 46.31 -4.15 13.17
N ILE A 247 45.25 -3.49 12.66
CA ILE A 247 45.32 -2.15 12.06
C ILE A 247 45.27 -1.02 13.10
N ASN A 248 45.05 -1.38 14.39
CA ASN A 248 44.86 -0.47 15.52
C ASN A 248 43.91 0.69 15.18
N LEU A 249 42.66 0.36 14.88
CA LEU A 249 41.63 1.32 14.44
C LEU A 249 41.20 2.22 15.62
N ALA A 250 41.44 3.53 15.51
CA ALA A 250 41.08 4.48 16.57
C ALA A 250 39.57 4.72 16.69
N ASP A 251 39.08 5.19 17.85
CA ASP A 251 37.63 5.29 18.15
C ASP A 251 36.84 6.26 17.26
N ARG A 252 37.52 7.15 16.54
CA ARG A 252 36.94 8.07 15.53
C ARG A 252 37.40 7.77 14.10
N GLU A 253 38.19 6.71 13.90
CA GLU A 253 38.68 6.28 12.60
C GLU A 253 37.56 5.50 11.87
N LYS A 254 37.01 6.11 10.83
CA LYS A 254 35.90 5.59 10.03
C LYS A 254 36.42 4.69 8.91
N PRO A 255 35.90 3.47 8.73
CA PRO A 255 36.24 2.65 7.57
C PRO A 255 35.69 3.28 6.28
N VAL A 256 36.52 3.37 5.24
CA VAL A 256 36.15 3.93 3.93
C VAL A 256 36.16 2.85 2.84
N TYR A 257 37.19 2.02 2.78
CA TYR A 257 37.21 0.87 1.88
C TYR A 257 38.21 -0.22 2.31
N ALA A 258 38.01 -1.44 1.82
CA ALA A 258 38.94 -2.54 2.00
C ALA A 258 38.95 -3.41 0.73
N ILE A 259 40.13 -3.79 0.24
CA ILE A 259 40.27 -4.60 -0.98
C ILE A 259 41.48 -5.53 -0.92
N TYR A 260 41.34 -6.75 -1.46
CA TYR A 260 42.48 -7.62 -1.68
C TYR A 260 43.48 -6.98 -2.65
N ALA A 261 44.74 -6.92 -2.24
CA ALA A 261 45.83 -6.34 -3.01
C ALA A 261 47.05 -7.24 -2.97
N LYS A 262 47.93 -7.09 -3.96
CA LYS A 262 49.22 -7.78 -4.03
C LYS A 262 50.35 -6.75 -4.06
N LEU A 263 51.20 -6.73 -3.04
CA LEU A 263 52.36 -5.83 -2.97
C LEU A 263 53.39 -6.24 -4.03
N ALA A 264 53.63 -5.35 -4.98
CA ALA A 264 54.48 -5.57 -6.14
C ALA A 264 55.85 -4.88 -6.02
N ASN A 265 55.93 -3.80 -5.22
CA ASN A 265 57.16 -3.13 -4.82
C ASN A 265 56.91 -2.25 -3.57
N GLY A 266 57.94 -2.04 -2.75
CA GLY A 266 57.91 -1.20 -1.55
C GLY A 266 59.32 -0.73 -1.17
N LEU A 267 59.44 0.41 -0.47
CA LEU A 267 60.62 0.69 0.35
C LEU A 267 60.54 -0.06 1.68
N ASP A 268 61.71 -0.33 2.27
CA ASP A 268 61.95 -1.05 3.54
C ASP A 268 61.28 -2.42 3.74
N THR A 269 60.62 -2.95 2.71
CA THR A 269 60.41 -4.39 2.60
C THR A 269 61.71 -5.09 2.22
N ASP A 270 62.20 -5.94 3.11
CA ASP A 270 63.02 -7.12 2.75
C ASP A 270 62.48 -7.75 1.44
N ASP A 271 63.36 -8.28 0.58
CA ASP A 271 62.96 -9.04 -0.62
C ASP A 271 61.93 -10.15 -0.32
N LYS A 272 61.96 -10.64 0.93
CA LYS A 272 60.99 -11.52 1.60
C LYS A 272 59.51 -11.19 1.37
N TYR A 273 59.13 -9.91 1.24
CA TYR A 273 57.72 -9.48 1.13
C TYR A 273 57.29 -9.07 -0.30
N LYS A 274 58.19 -9.20 -1.30
CA LYS A 274 57.86 -8.86 -2.69
C LYS A 274 56.98 -9.96 -3.31
N LYS A 275 55.83 -9.54 -3.87
CA LYS A 275 54.73 -10.36 -4.43
C LYS A 275 53.70 -10.85 -3.39
N ASP A 276 53.73 -10.35 -2.17
CA ASP A 276 52.80 -10.73 -1.10
C ASP A 276 51.35 -10.41 -1.39
N ARG A 277 50.45 -11.32 -1.00
CA ARG A 277 48.99 -11.11 -1.01
C ARG A 277 48.55 -10.56 0.34
N GLY A 278 47.55 -9.68 0.33
CA GLY A 278 47.03 -9.06 1.54
C GLY A 278 45.77 -8.25 1.27
N ILE A 279 45.41 -7.39 2.23
CA ILE A 279 44.29 -6.46 2.13
C ILE A 279 44.82 -5.04 2.34
N LEU A 280 44.49 -4.15 1.41
CA LEU A 280 44.65 -2.71 1.54
C LEU A 280 43.39 -2.15 2.22
N PHE A 281 43.56 -1.60 3.40
CA PHE A 281 42.54 -0.89 4.17
C PHE A 281 42.70 0.62 3.97
N ILE A 282 41.57 1.30 3.87
CA ILE A 282 41.45 2.74 3.64
C ILE A 282 40.45 3.26 4.68
N THR A 283 40.89 4.15 5.56
CA THR A 283 40.04 4.87 6.53
C THR A 283 40.07 6.37 6.23
N ASN A 284 39.30 7.18 6.97
CA ASN A 284 39.39 8.64 6.88
C ASN A 284 40.73 9.20 7.40
N LEU A 285 41.47 8.43 8.21
CA LEU A 285 42.75 8.85 8.78
C LEU A 285 43.94 8.19 8.08
N ASP A 286 43.88 6.90 7.77
CA ASP A 286 45.03 6.08 7.38
C ASP A 286 44.81 5.17 6.15
N LEU A 287 45.91 4.92 5.43
CA LEU A 287 46.10 3.80 4.52
C LEU A 287 46.91 2.72 5.23
N SER A 288 46.49 1.46 5.17
CA SER A 288 47.19 0.34 5.80
C SER A 288 47.19 -0.90 4.91
N PHE A 289 48.29 -1.66 4.85
CA PHE A 289 48.33 -2.96 4.17
C PHE A 289 48.68 -4.09 5.14
N VAL A 290 47.77 -5.07 5.24
CA VAL A 290 48.00 -6.31 5.98
C VAL A 290 48.29 -7.44 5.00
N HIS A 291 49.45 -8.04 5.10
CA HIS A 291 49.83 -9.25 4.38
C HIS A 291 49.25 -10.51 5.06
N GLU A 292 48.71 -11.45 4.28
CA GLU A 292 48.33 -12.80 4.72
C GLU A 292 49.26 -13.89 4.16
N TYR A 293 49.76 -14.79 5.02
CA TYR A 293 50.66 -15.89 4.63
C TYR A 293 50.40 -17.20 5.37
N GLY A 294 50.92 -18.30 4.81
CA GLY A 294 50.85 -19.65 5.39
C GLY A 294 49.66 -20.46 4.86
N MET A 295 49.95 -21.67 4.34
CA MET A 295 48.96 -22.51 3.66
C MET A 295 47.98 -23.25 4.60
N ARG A 296 48.39 -23.60 5.83
CA ARG A 296 47.59 -24.38 6.79
C ARG A 296 47.06 -23.58 7.98
N LYS A 297 47.71 -22.47 8.31
CA LYS A 297 47.25 -21.47 9.29
C LYS A 297 47.62 -20.11 8.70
N LYS A 298 46.61 -19.30 8.37
CA LYS A 298 46.82 -17.92 7.95
C LYS A 298 47.45 -17.14 9.11
N LYS A 299 48.64 -16.61 8.88
CA LYS A 299 49.28 -15.58 9.69
C LYS A 299 49.06 -14.24 9.00
N GLN A 300 49.01 -13.18 9.80
CA GLN A 300 48.77 -11.82 9.34
C GLN A 300 49.90 -10.92 9.84
N ALA A 301 50.32 -9.96 9.02
CA ALA A 301 51.32 -8.96 9.39
C ALA A 301 50.94 -7.60 8.80
N LEU A 302 50.95 -6.55 9.62
CA LEU A 302 50.87 -5.18 9.15
C LEU A 302 52.21 -4.81 8.50
N ILE A 303 52.19 -4.46 7.22
CA ILE A 303 53.41 -4.09 6.46
C ILE A 303 53.65 -2.57 6.54
N PHE A 304 52.59 -1.78 6.45
CA PHE A 304 52.61 -0.34 6.75
C PHE A 304 51.24 0.14 7.22
N LYS A 305 51.23 1.23 8.00
CA LYS A 305 50.11 2.14 8.28
C LYS A 305 50.64 3.57 8.12
N ALA A 306 49.93 4.42 7.38
CA ALA A 306 50.38 5.75 6.96
C ALA A 306 49.18 6.69 6.74
N PRO A 307 49.17 7.91 7.32
CA PRO A 307 48.04 8.84 7.16
C PRO A 307 47.69 9.17 5.70
N VAL A 308 46.39 9.30 5.40
CA VAL A 308 45.91 9.70 4.04
C VAL A 308 46.27 11.17 3.75
N GLN A 309 46.59 11.96 4.76
CA GLN A 309 47.03 13.35 4.61
C GLN A 309 48.45 13.40 4.00
N ASP A 310 49.39 12.60 4.51
CA ASP A 310 50.79 12.48 4.06
C ASP A 310 51.00 11.98 2.61
N LEU A 311 49.92 11.52 1.96
CA LEU A 311 49.95 11.00 0.60
C LEU A 311 50.29 12.09 -0.44
N ILE A 312 51.56 12.20 -0.80
CA ILE A 312 52.04 13.12 -1.85
C ILE A 312 51.38 12.79 -3.19
N ARG A 313 51.34 11.49 -3.55
CA ARG A 313 50.96 11.08 -4.91
C ARG A 313 50.29 9.71 -4.98
N ILE A 314 49.16 9.69 -5.67
CA ILE A 314 48.45 8.48 -6.10
C ILE A 314 48.28 8.49 -7.63
N LYS A 315 48.46 7.35 -8.29
CA LYS A 315 48.19 7.18 -9.73
C LYS A 315 48.13 5.71 -10.17
N GLU A 316 47.57 5.49 -11.35
CA GLU A 316 47.86 4.29 -12.14
C GLU A 316 49.33 4.31 -12.64
N LYS A 317 49.97 3.13 -12.69
CA LYS A 317 51.31 2.94 -13.25
C LYS A 317 51.38 1.66 -14.10
N GLY A 318 51.91 1.78 -15.33
CA GLY A 318 52.10 0.67 -16.27
C GLY A 318 50.99 0.56 -17.33
N LYS A 319 51.37 0.24 -18.58
CA LYS A 319 50.43 0.19 -19.72
C LYS A 319 49.61 -1.11 -19.79
N VAL A 320 50.28 -2.26 -19.66
CA VAL A 320 49.66 -3.60 -19.75
C VAL A 320 49.29 -4.11 -18.36
N PHE A 321 50.28 -4.23 -17.48
CA PHE A 321 50.08 -4.60 -16.07
C PHE A 321 49.91 -3.34 -15.23
N LYS A 322 48.70 -2.76 -15.29
CA LYS A 322 48.31 -1.61 -14.48
C LYS A 322 48.46 -1.91 -12.98
N LYS A 323 49.13 -1.02 -12.25
CA LYS A 323 49.28 -1.05 -10.79
C LYS A 323 48.76 0.24 -10.17
N LEU A 324 48.30 0.16 -8.93
CA LEU A 324 48.18 1.31 -8.04
C LEU A 324 49.58 1.70 -7.55
N TYR A 325 49.96 2.96 -7.72
CA TYR A 325 51.17 3.54 -7.16
C TYR A 325 50.80 4.57 -6.09
N ILE A 326 51.40 4.45 -4.91
CA ILE A 326 51.17 5.27 -3.72
C ILE A 326 52.54 5.78 -3.23
N GLU A 327 52.66 7.08 -2.95
CA GLU A 327 53.91 7.74 -2.57
C GLU A 327 53.66 8.77 -1.47
N PHE A 328 54.35 8.57 -0.34
CA PHE A 328 54.43 9.42 0.86
C PHE A 328 55.85 9.98 0.98
N GLU A 329 56.11 10.89 1.93
CA GLU A 329 57.46 11.43 2.19
C GLU A 329 58.47 10.32 2.57
N TYR A 330 58.02 9.36 3.37
CA TYR A 330 58.83 8.28 3.96
C TYR A 330 58.72 6.94 3.23
N GLY A 331 57.97 6.81 2.12
CA GLY A 331 57.81 5.51 1.48
C GLY A 331 57.01 5.51 0.17
N LYS A 332 57.28 4.52 -0.68
CA LYS A 332 56.66 4.38 -2.01
C LYS A 332 56.27 2.93 -2.25
N TYR A 333 55.03 2.69 -2.64
CA TYR A 333 54.43 1.36 -2.74
C TYR A 333 53.71 1.15 -4.08
N GLU A 334 53.78 -0.07 -4.60
CA GLU A 334 53.06 -0.49 -5.80
C GLU A 334 52.19 -1.71 -5.52
N PHE A 335 50.90 -1.64 -5.83
CA PHE A 335 49.95 -2.75 -5.68
C PHE A 335 49.40 -3.21 -7.02
N THR A 336 49.41 -4.52 -7.25
CA THR A 336 48.53 -5.14 -8.24
C THR A 336 47.18 -5.42 -7.57
N LEU A 337 46.10 -4.99 -8.21
CA LEU A 337 44.73 -5.11 -7.73
C LEU A 337 43.91 -6.06 -8.64
N PRO A 338 42.71 -6.51 -8.24
CA PRO A 338 41.77 -7.18 -9.12
C PRO A 338 41.44 -6.35 -10.37
N ALA A 339 41.07 -7.03 -11.46
CA ALA A 339 40.68 -6.39 -12.71
C ALA A 339 39.57 -5.35 -12.47
N ASN A 340 39.64 -4.22 -13.20
CA ASN A 340 38.69 -3.10 -13.16
C ASN A 340 38.51 -2.38 -11.81
N SER A 341 39.19 -2.79 -10.73
CA SER A 341 39.06 -2.15 -9.40
C SER A 341 39.95 -0.91 -9.20
N LEU A 342 40.97 -0.70 -10.04
CA LEU A 342 42.01 0.31 -9.83
C LEU A 342 41.46 1.74 -9.73
N SER A 343 40.63 2.19 -10.68
CA SER A 343 40.02 3.54 -10.65
C SER A 343 39.21 3.76 -9.37
N ARG A 344 38.37 2.78 -9.02
CA ARG A 344 37.52 2.82 -7.82
C ARG A 344 38.32 2.85 -6.51
N VAL A 345 39.49 2.20 -6.47
CA VAL A 345 40.39 2.30 -5.30
C VAL A 345 41.05 3.67 -5.22
N ILE A 346 41.43 4.27 -6.35
CA ILE A 346 41.92 5.67 -6.38
C ILE A 346 40.82 6.63 -5.91
N GLU A 347 39.59 6.47 -6.39
CA GLU A 347 38.41 7.23 -5.96
C GLU A 347 38.18 7.12 -4.44
N TYR A 348 38.23 5.92 -3.85
CA TYR A 348 38.07 5.75 -2.40
C TYR A 348 39.23 6.34 -1.58
N ILE A 349 40.46 6.32 -2.08
CA ILE A 349 41.62 6.95 -1.39
C ILE A 349 41.53 8.49 -1.48
N LEU A 350 40.98 9.03 -2.57
CA LEU A 350 40.71 10.47 -2.68
C LEU A 350 39.53 10.87 -1.78
N LEU A 351 38.45 10.10 -1.78
CA LEU A 351 37.27 10.30 -0.92
C LEU A 351 37.62 10.24 0.57
N ALA A 352 38.55 9.37 0.97
CA ALA A 352 39.01 9.25 2.35
C ALA A 352 39.46 10.58 2.96
N ARG A 353 40.11 11.45 2.16
CA ARG A 353 40.62 12.76 2.58
C ARG A 353 39.53 13.74 3.01
N THR A 354 38.36 13.64 2.39
CA THR A 354 37.20 14.51 2.63
C THR A 354 36.01 13.70 3.17
N PHE A 355 36.26 12.52 3.76
CA PHE A 355 35.21 11.60 4.17
C PHE A 355 34.33 12.20 5.27
N ASP A 356 34.92 12.92 6.23
CA ASP A 356 34.16 13.60 7.28
C ASP A 356 33.32 14.79 6.78
N GLU A 357 33.77 15.46 5.72
CA GLU A 357 33.06 16.56 5.06
C GLU A 357 31.92 16.07 4.16
N SER A 358 32.13 14.92 3.49
CA SER A 358 31.20 14.34 2.52
C SER A 358 30.22 13.32 3.12
N THR A 359 30.53 12.73 4.29
CA THR A 359 29.66 11.79 5.02
C THR A 359 29.20 12.35 6.38
N VAL A 360 28.59 13.55 6.32
CA VAL A 360 27.90 14.14 7.48
C VAL A 360 26.71 13.25 7.86
N PHE A 361 26.85 12.51 8.95
CA PHE A 361 25.83 11.62 9.48
C PHE A 361 24.66 12.41 10.08
N ASP A 362 23.45 12.24 9.54
CA ASP A 362 22.24 12.88 10.07
C ASP A 362 21.74 12.17 11.34
N SER A 363 22.36 12.54 12.47
CA SER A 363 21.96 12.09 13.80
C SER A 363 20.52 12.50 14.19
N LYS A 364 19.94 13.53 13.55
CA LYS A 364 18.54 13.92 13.78
C LYS A 364 17.59 12.95 13.09
N SER A 365 17.84 12.60 11.83
CA SER A 365 17.07 11.55 11.15
C SER A 365 17.28 10.18 11.79
N ALA A 366 18.50 9.84 12.23
CA ALA A 366 18.76 8.60 12.97
C ALA A 366 17.95 8.51 14.29
N ASN A 367 17.92 9.58 15.08
CA ASN A 367 17.15 9.64 16.32
C ASN A 367 15.62 9.63 16.08
N ASN A 368 15.15 10.25 15.00
CA ASN A 368 13.74 10.19 14.60
C ASN A 368 13.35 8.80 14.10
N LEU A 369 14.21 8.15 13.31
CA LEU A 369 14.02 6.80 12.79
C LEU A 369 13.89 5.77 13.94
N GLN A 370 14.70 5.89 14.99
CA GLN A 370 14.58 5.04 16.20
C GLN A 370 13.36 5.35 17.08
N ARG A 371 12.58 6.41 16.76
CA ARG A 371 11.31 6.76 17.42
C ARG A 371 10.09 6.43 16.57
N VAL A 372 10.27 5.87 15.37
CA VAL A 372 9.16 5.37 14.55
C VAL A 372 8.57 4.15 15.25
N ASN A 373 7.35 4.29 15.75
CA ASN A 373 6.48 3.19 16.14
C ASN A 373 5.28 3.20 15.18
N ILE A 374 5.21 2.20 14.32
CA ILE A 374 4.14 2.00 13.34
C ILE A 374 3.75 0.53 13.42
N ASP A 375 2.46 0.27 13.53
CA ASP A 375 1.87 -1.06 13.50
C ASP A 375 0.52 -1.01 12.76
N LEU A 376 0.03 -2.17 12.34
CA LEU A 376 -1.23 -2.30 11.60
C LEU A 376 -2.44 -2.63 12.49
N THR A 377 -2.30 -2.61 13.82
CA THR A 377 -3.29 -3.17 14.76
C THR A 377 -4.63 -2.44 14.68
N GLU A 378 -4.61 -1.11 14.53
CA GLU A 378 -5.84 -0.30 14.38
C GLU A 378 -6.61 -0.67 13.10
N LEU A 379 -5.92 -0.87 11.98
CA LEU A 379 -6.53 -1.23 10.71
C LEU A 379 -7.01 -2.69 10.69
N GLU A 380 -6.25 -3.61 11.29
CA GLU A 380 -6.62 -5.02 11.44
C GLU A 380 -7.84 -5.17 12.35
N ASN A 381 -7.85 -4.52 13.52
CA ASN A 381 -9.00 -4.48 14.41
C ASN A 381 -10.23 -3.87 13.71
N PHE A 382 -10.07 -2.78 12.96
CA PHE A 382 -11.18 -2.16 12.22
C PHE A 382 -11.78 -3.12 11.17
N ILE A 383 -10.94 -3.83 10.40
CA ILE A 383 -11.41 -4.84 9.44
C ILE A 383 -12.13 -5.98 10.16
N GLU A 384 -11.58 -6.48 11.26
CA GLU A 384 -12.23 -7.52 12.06
C GLU A 384 -13.55 -7.05 12.67
N GLU A 385 -13.64 -5.84 13.21
CA GLU A 385 -14.88 -5.27 13.75
C GLU A 385 -15.94 -5.11 12.67
N CYS A 386 -15.58 -4.60 11.49
CA CYS A 386 -16.49 -4.50 10.35
C CYS A 386 -17.03 -5.88 9.92
N ILE A 387 -16.15 -6.89 9.81
CA ILE A 387 -16.55 -8.25 9.44
C ILE A 387 -17.44 -8.88 10.52
N ASN A 388 -17.02 -8.84 11.78
CA ASN A 388 -17.74 -9.47 12.90
C ASN A 388 -19.10 -8.78 13.16
N SER A 389 -19.18 -7.46 13.00
CA SER A 389 -20.44 -6.71 12.97
C SER A 389 -21.36 -7.20 11.85
N PHE A 390 -20.83 -7.36 10.63
CA PHE A 390 -21.61 -7.78 9.47
C PHE A 390 -22.17 -9.22 9.61
N PHE A 391 -21.33 -10.17 10.05
CA PHE A 391 -21.80 -11.53 10.30
C PHE A 391 -22.78 -11.61 11.49
N SER A 392 -22.61 -10.77 12.52
CA SER A 392 -23.58 -10.64 13.62
C SER A 392 -24.95 -10.16 13.12
N LEU A 393 -24.98 -9.20 12.20
CA LEU A 393 -26.22 -8.74 11.55
C LEU A 393 -26.88 -9.87 10.73
N LYS A 394 -26.13 -10.65 9.96
CA LYS A 394 -26.69 -11.80 9.21
C LYS A 394 -27.31 -12.85 10.15
N CYS A 395 -26.68 -13.14 11.27
CA CYS A 395 -27.26 -14.02 12.30
C CYS A 395 -28.57 -13.46 12.87
N GLN A 396 -28.67 -12.15 13.10
CA GLN A 396 -29.92 -11.52 13.55
C GLN A 396 -31.05 -11.63 12.50
N TYR A 397 -30.75 -11.43 11.21
CA TYR A 397 -31.72 -11.62 10.12
C TYR A 397 -32.21 -13.07 10.01
N ASN A 398 -31.28 -14.03 10.09
CA ASN A 398 -31.61 -15.46 10.06
C ASN A 398 -32.49 -15.88 11.25
N ASN A 399 -32.24 -15.34 12.45
CA ASN A 399 -33.07 -15.61 13.63
C ASN A 399 -34.47 -14.96 13.53
N SER A 400 -34.54 -13.72 13.02
CA SER A 400 -35.80 -12.97 12.89
C SER A 400 -36.76 -13.63 11.90
N SER A 401 -36.24 -14.08 10.76
CA SER A 401 -37.00 -14.81 9.75
C SER A 401 -37.48 -16.20 10.22
N GLN A 402 -36.75 -16.88 11.11
CA GLN A 402 -37.22 -18.11 11.75
C GLN A 402 -38.41 -17.86 12.70
N GLN A 403 -38.35 -16.80 13.52
CA GLN A 403 -39.45 -16.48 14.47
C GLN A 403 -40.76 -16.14 13.75
N VAL A 404 -40.71 -15.36 12.66
CA VAL A 404 -41.90 -15.05 11.84
C VAL A 404 -42.52 -16.32 11.25
N ASN A 405 -41.70 -17.28 10.81
CA ASN A 405 -42.19 -18.55 10.29
C ASN A 405 -42.79 -19.45 11.38
N GLN A 406 -42.29 -19.41 12.62
CA GLN A 406 -42.89 -20.14 13.75
C GLN A 406 -44.25 -19.57 14.17
N TYR A 407 -44.41 -18.24 14.24
CA TYR A 407 -45.71 -17.62 14.56
C TYR A 407 -46.80 -17.98 13.55
N ASN A 408 -46.45 -18.09 12.26
CA ASN A 408 -47.37 -18.51 11.20
C ASN A 408 -47.75 -20.01 11.24
N GLN A 409 -47.16 -20.83 12.11
CA GLN A 409 -47.51 -22.25 12.29
C GLN A 409 -48.37 -22.52 13.54
N ILE A 410 -48.58 -21.53 14.42
CA ILE A 410 -49.28 -21.70 15.71
C ILE A 410 -50.80 -21.41 15.61
N PHE A 411 -51.28 -20.88 14.48
CA PHE A 411 -52.71 -20.68 14.22
C PHE A 411 -53.23 -21.60 13.10
N PRO A 412 -53.88 -22.74 13.44
CA PRO A 412 -54.66 -23.51 12.48
C PRO A 412 -55.87 -22.71 12.00
N GLN A 413 -56.09 -22.64 10.69
CA GLN A 413 -57.39 -22.24 10.15
C GLN A 413 -58.41 -23.35 10.41
N GLY A 414 -59.54 -23.05 11.07
CA GLY A 414 -60.64 -24.02 11.16
C GLY A 414 -61.65 -23.87 12.30
N VAL A 415 -62.47 -22.82 12.29
CA VAL A 415 -63.82 -22.90 12.87
C VAL A 415 -64.82 -22.24 11.92
N ASN A 416 -65.66 -23.06 11.28
CA ASN A 416 -66.86 -22.59 10.58
C ASN A 416 -68.00 -22.51 11.59
N THR A 417 -68.66 -21.35 11.70
CA THR A 417 -69.95 -21.20 12.38
C THR A 417 -70.82 -20.18 11.64
N PRO A 418 -72.15 -20.36 11.59
CA PRO A 418 -72.98 -19.82 10.51
C PRO A 418 -73.58 -18.43 10.77
N LEU A 419 -74.07 -17.85 9.68
CA LEU A 419 -74.83 -16.60 9.60
C LEU A 419 -76.15 -16.65 10.42
N ASN A 420 -76.35 -15.75 11.40
CA ASN A 420 -77.64 -15.05 11.58
C ASN A 420 -77.67 -13.90 12.61
N GLN A 421 -78.60 -12.97 12.35
CA GLN A 421 -79.33 -12.06 13.26
C GLN A 421 -78.71 -10.76 13.84
N ILE A 422 -79.59 -9.74 13.86
CA ILE A 422 -79.63 -8.47 14.63
C ILE A 422 -78.76 -7.28 14.15
N GLN A 423 -79.32 -6.59 13.14
CA GLN A 423 -79.72 -5.16 13.14
C GLN A 423 -78.88 -4.06 13.84
N SER A 424 -78.62 -3.00 13.06
CA SER A 424 -78.61 -1.56 13.44
C SER A 424 -77.51 -1.06 14.39
N SER A 425 -76.90 0.12 14.18
CA SER A 425 -77.42 1.35 13.52
C SER A 425 -76.38 2.05 12.61
N MET A 426 -76.80 3.14 11.93
CA MET A 426 -75.98 3.89 10.96
C MET A 426 -75.44 5.22 11.51
N THR A 427 -74.15 5.49 11.26
CA THR A 427 -73.55 6.81 10.91
C THR A 427 -72.14 6.50 10.33
N GLN A 428 -71.68 6.94 9.16
CA GLN A 428 -71.71 8.22 8.42
C GLN A 428 -71.06 9.39 9.18
N VAL A 429 -70.14 10.20 8.61
CA VAL A 429 -69.42 10.13 7.29
C VAL A 429 -68.21 11.10 7.32
N ASN A 430 -67.29 11.00 6.34
CA ASN A 430 -66.13 11.89 6.07
C ASN A 430 -64.98 11.92 7.12
N ASN A 431 -63.68 12.02 6.80
CA ASN A 431 -62.89 12.40 5.59
C ASN A 431 -62.68 13.93 5.38
N HIS A 432 -61.56 14.28 4.72
CA HIS A 432 -60.85 15.59 4.74
C HIS A 432 -60.08 15.84 6.06
N GLY A 433 -58.87 16.42 6.09
CA GLY A 433 -57.97 16.84 5.01
C GLY A 433 -57.51 18.29 5.12
N PHE A 434 -56.40 18.57 5.81
CA PHE A 434 -55.80 19.91 6.01
C PHE A 434 -54.26 19.85 6.17
N PRO A 435 -53.50 20.97 6.10
CA PRO A 435 -52.27 20.99 5.30
C PRO A 435 -51.01 21.48 6.04
N TYR A 436 -49.92 21.69 5.27
CA TYR A 436 -48.70 22.39 5.69
C TYR A 436 -48.97 23.75 6.35
N GLN A 437 -48.23 24.02 7.44
CA GLN A 437 -47.67 25.35 7.73
C GLN A 437 -46.20 25.22 8.16
N GLN A 438 -45.42 26.28 7.93
CA GLN A 438 -43.99 26.39 8.27
C GLN A 438 -43.78 27.44 9.39
N PRO A 439 -42.56 27.66 9.92
CA PRO A 439 -42.37 28.14 11.29
C PRO A 439 -42.57 29.64 11.47
N ASN A 440 -42.68 30.06 12.73
CA ASN A 440 -42.32 31.41 13.15
C ASN A 440 -41.49 31.37 14.45
N SER A 441 -40.93 32.51 14.84
CA SER A 441 -39.78 32.66 15.75
C SER A 441 -40.09 33.49 17.00
N GLY A 442 -39.23 33.42 18.03
CA GLY A 442 -39.12 34.51 19.02
C GLY A 442 -38.93 34.18 20.51
N GLN A 443 -37.68 34.29 20.97
CA GLN A 443 -37.23 34.91 22.24
C GLN A 443 -37.53 34.33 23.66
N PHE A 444 -36.41 34.19 24.40
CA PHE A 444 -36.17 34.27 25.85
C PHE A 444 -37.17 35.08 26.71
N ARG A 445 -37.40 34.86 28.03
CA ARG A 445 -36.44 34.68 29.15
C ARG A 445 -37.03 34.02 30.43
N VAL A 446 -36.20 33.23 31.11
CA VAL A 446 -35.84 33.22 32.57
C VAL A 446 -36.88 33.61 33.65
N ASN A 447 -37.19 32.69 34.57
CA ASN A 447 -37.01 32.88 36.04
C ASN A 447 -37.14 31.58 36.86
N GLN A 448 -36.50 31.53 38.04
CA GLN A 448 -36.63 30.47 39.08
C GLN A 448 -37.60 30.89 40.20
N PRO A 449 -37.95 29.99 41.14
CA PRO A 449 -37.42 30.17 42.52
C PRO A 449 -36.94 28.87 43.22
N ILE A 450 -36.55 28.99 44.49
CA ILE A 450 -35.75 28.03 45.29
C ILE A 450 -36.50 27.58 46.56
N LEU A 451 -36.36 26.31 46.96
CA LEU A 451 -36.47 25.74 48.33
C LEU A 451 -35.52 24.49 48.36
N GLN A 452 -34.64 24.19 49.33
CA GLN A 452 -34.72 24.06 50.81
C GLN A 452 -35.69 22.95 51.30
N ASN A 453 -35.36 22.04 52.23
CA ASN A 453 -34.11 21.78 53.00
C ASN A 453 -34.17 20.36 53.68
N GLN A 454 -33.09 19.97 54.35
CA GLN A 454 -32.95 18.96 55.44
C GLN A 454 -32.68 17.47 55.12
N ASN A 455 -32.10 16.84 56.15
CA ASN A 455 -31.45 15.51 56.28
C ASN A 455 -31.76 15.03 57.72
N PRO A 456 -31.82 13.72 58.06
CA PRO A 456 -30.71 13.18 58.87
C PRO A 456 -30.38 11.67 58.72
N GLN A 457 -29.10 11.32 58.92
CA GLN A 457 -28.47 10.32 59.83
C GLN A 457 -29.19 8.97 60.18
N HIS A 458 -28.56 7.88 60.63
CA HIS A 458 -27.19 7.59 61.13
C HIS A 458 -26.92 6.06 61.10
N LEU A 459 -25.66 5.59 61.00
CA LEU A 459 -25.01 4.62 61.92
C LEU A 459 -23.62 4.14 61.42
N GLN A 460 -22.81 3.56 62.33
CA GLN A 460 -21.43 3.07 62.12
C GLN A 460 -21.17 1.79 62.94
N TYR A 461 -20.13 1.01 62.61
CA TYR A 461 -19.45 0.03 63.50
C TYR A 461 -17.97 -0.14 63.09
N THR A 462 -17.12 -0.69 63.99
CA THR A 462 -15.67 -0.36 64.04
C THR A 462 -14.70 -1.49 64.50
N SER A 463 -13.49 -1.53 63.89
CA SER A 463 -12.18 -2.02 64.42
C SER A 463 -12.04 -3.51 64.86
N PRO A 464 -10.85 -4.09 65.24
CA PRO A 464 -9.42 -3.62 65.30
C PRO A 464 -8.50 -4.34 64.24
N VAL A 465 -7.15 -4.20 64.06
CA VAL A 465 -5.94 -3.68 64.77
C VAL A 465 -5.15 -4.70 65.65
N ALA A 466 -3.84 -5.01 65.48
CA ALA A 466 -2.88 -4.73 64.38
C ALA A 466 -1.69 -5.73 64.12
N PRO A 467 -0.53 -5.79 64.84
CA PRO A 467 0.78 -5.84 64.13
C PRO A 467 1.87 -6.87 64.56
N ASN A 468 2.85 -7.16 63.67
CA ASN A 468 4.33 -7.33 63.89
C ASN A 468 5.04 -7.88 62.61
N GLN A 469 6.12 -7.29 62.06
CA GLN A 469 7.58 -7.28 62.39
C GLN A 469 8.46 -8.27 61.57
N ILE A 470 9.73 -7.89 61.34
CA ILE A 470 10.75 -8.40 60.37
C ILE A 470 12.13 -8.11 61.02
N PRO A 471 13.17 -8.99 61.08
CA PRO A 471 13.95 -9.50 59.93
C PRO A 471 14.39 -11.01 60.03
N PRO A 472 15.67 -11.45 59.82
CA PRO A 472 16.23 -11.79 58.49
C PRO A 472 16.82 -13.22 58.32
N GLY A 473 16.89 -13.67 57.05
CA GLY A 473 18.15 -14.10 56.42
C GLY A 473 18.57 -15.59 56.42
N SER A 474 18.88 -16.11 55.23
CA SER A 474 20.00 -17.04 54.93
C SER A 474 20.05 -17.34 53.42
N ASN A 475 21.23 -17.68 52.90
CA ASN A 475 21.39 -18.34 51.60
C ASN A 475 21.28 -19.87 51.81
N ASP A 476 20.87 -20.64 50.79
CA ASP A 476 21.82 -21.56 50.15
C ASP A 476 21.28 -22.26 48.87
N TYR A 477 22.20 -22.95 48.20
CA TYR A 477 22.05 -23.77 46.99
C TYR A 477 20.91 -24.83 47.04
N PHE A 478 20.24 -25.08 45.91
CA PHE A 478 20.61 -26.22 45.04
C PHE A 478 19.99 -26.22 43.64
N ASN A 479 20.59 -26.98 42.72
CA ASN A 479 20.07 -27.27 41.37
C ASN A 479 19.13 -28.50 41.39
N SER A 480 18.11 -28.51 40.53
CA SER A 480 17.54 -29.74 39.97
C SER A 480 16.97 -29.50 38.56
N LEU A 481 17.21 -30.45 37.65
CA LEU A 481 16.82 -30.38 36.24
C LEU A 481 15.42 -30.95 35.98
N ASN A 482 14.84 -30.54 34.85
CA ASN A 482 13.84 -31.23 34.03
C ASN A 482 12.46 -31.54 34.65
N GLN A 483 11.41 -31.03 34.00
CA GLN A 483 10.47 -31.92 33.29
C GLN A 483 9.71 -31.18 32.16
N TYR A 484 9.25 -31.94 31.17
CA TYR A 484 8.47 -31.46 30.03
C TYR A 484 7.02 -31.13 30.44
N GLN A 485 6.46 -30.05 29.91
CA GLN A 485 5.01 -29.97 29.66
C GLN A 485 4.69 -29.04 28.47
N LYS A 486 3.60 -29.36 27.76
CA LYS A 486 3.11 -28.62 26.59
C LYS A 486 2.27 -27.41 27.04
N PRO A 487 2.29 -26.28 26.32
CA PRO A 487 1.23 -25.29 26.44
C PRO A 487 -0.07 -25.87 25.86
N ASN A 488 -1.09 -26.10 26.70
CA ASN A 488 -2.44 -26.36 26.22
C ASN A 488 -3.11 -25.06 25.78
N SER A 489 -3.92 -25.13 24.72
CA SER A 489 -4.75 -24.02 24.26
C SER A 489 -5.76 -23.60 25.33
N GLN A 490 -5.69 -22.35 25.79
CA GLN A 490 -6.77 -21.70 26.53
C GLN A 490 -7.80 -21.14 25.54
N PRO A 491 -9.12 -21.38 25.73
CA PRO A 491 -10.15 -20.84 24.86
C PRO A 491 -10.37 -19.33 25.10
N SER A 492 -11.00 -18.67 24.13
CA SER A 492 -11.26 -17.23 24.14
C SER A 492 -12.16 -16.79 25.29
N LYS A 493 -11.74 -15.74 26.01
CA LYS A 493 -12.62 -15.01 26.93
C LYS A 493 -13.56 -14.11 26.11
N PHE A 494 -14.78 -14.57 25.88
CA PHE A 494 -15.85 -13.73 25.35
C PHE A 494 -16.17 -12.59 26.33
N PHE A 495 -16.11 -11.35 25.85
CA PHE A 495 -16.68 -10.20 26.55
C PHE A 495 -18.18 -10.16 26.30
N GLN A 496 -18.99 -10.16 27.36
CA GLN A 496 -20.43 -9.88 27.24
C GLN A 496 -20.64 -8.36 27.10
N GLN A 497 -21.34 -7.93 26.05
CA GLN A 497 -21.78 -6.55 25.86
C GLN A 497 -23.31 -6.45 25.97
N ASN A 498 -23.81 -5.28 26.37
CA ASN A 498 -25.22 -5.10 26.73
C ASN A 498 -26.16 -5.04 25.51
N PHE A 499 -27.20 -5.89 25.53
CA PHE A 499 -28.14 -6.12 24.41
C PHE A 499 -29.22 -5.03 24.18
N ILE A 500 -29.00 -3.76 24.54
CA ILE A 500 -30.06 -2.74 24.58
C ILE A 500 -29.70 -1.44 23.83
N ASN A 501 -29.37 -1.54 22.53
CA ASN A 501 -29.78 -0.60 21.46
C ASN A 501 -29.24 -1.01 20.08
N PRO A 502 -30.07 -1.23 19.04
CA PRO A 502 -29.59 -1.62 17.70
C PRO A 502 -29.19 -0.44 16.79
N ASN A 503 -29.54 0.81 17.13
CA ASN A 503 -29.42 1.98 16.24
C ASN A 503 -28.43 3.06 16.73
N ARG A 504 -27.40 2.69 17.51
CA ARG A 504 -26.41 3.64 18.03
C ARG A 504 -25.01 3.43 17.46
N PHE A 505 -24.75 4.04 16.30
CA PHE A 505 -23.38 4.47 15.97
C PHE A 505 -22.90 5.36 17.12
N GLN A 506 -21.79 4.98 17.77
CA GLN A 506 -21.25 5.76 18.88
C GLN A 506 -20.40 6.91 18.32
N ASN A 507 -20.89 8.14 18.48
CA ASN A 507 -20.04 9.31 18.28
C ASN A 507 -18.89 9.25 19.28
N TYR A 508 -17.68 9.02 18.78
CA TYR A 508 -16.48 8.94 19.61
C TYR A 508 -16.17 10.33 20.19
N ASN A 509 -16.16 10.44 21.53
CA ASN A 509 -15.87 11.68 22.25
C ASN A 509 -14.57 11.53 23.03
N PRO A 510 -13.44 12.09 22.56
CA PRO A 510 -12.14 11.91 23.20
C PRO A 510 -11.99 12.80 24.43
N GLN A 511 -12.30 12.29 25.62
CA GLN A 511 -11.94 12.95 26.88
C GLN A 511 -10.62 12.43 27.46
N GLU A 512 -9.66 13.35 27.53
CA GLU A 512 -8.88 13.67 28.72
C GLU A 512 -7.93 12.59 29.30
N ILE A 513 -6.74 12.51 28.71
CA ILE A 513 -5.52 12.22 29.47
C ILE A 513 -4.94 13.55 29.94
N THR A 514 -5.01 13.82 31.24
CA THR A 514 -4.38 15.00 31.86
C THR A 514 -2.92 14.73 32.21
N ASN A 515 -1.99 15.48 31.62
CA ASN A 515 -1.03 16.34 32.33
C ASN A 515 0.11 16.88 31.43
N ASN A 516 0.30 18.20 31.50
CA ASN A 516 1.55 18.96 31.34
C ASN A 516 2.62 18.47 30.34
N TYR A 517 2.72 19.15 29.20
CA TYR A 517 3.86 20.06 28.92
C TYR A 517 3.38 21.23 28.02
N GLY A 518 4.12 22.34 28.01
CA GLY A 518 3.64 23.67 27.59
C GLY A 518 3.55 23.95 26.08
N GLU A 519 2.87 25.06 25.76
CA GLU A 519 2.50 25.51 24.40
C GLU A 519 3.68 25.98 23.53
N ILE A 520 3.63 25.65 22.23
CA ILE A 520 3.73 26.64 21.13
C ILE A 520 2.70 26.23 20.06
N LEU A 521 2.00 27.20 19.45
CA LEU A 521 0.88 26.97 18.53
C LEU A 521 1.31 26.48 17.13
N ASP A 522 0.42 25.74 16.48
CA ASP A 522 0.21 25.82 15.02
C ASP A 522 -1.28 26.09 14.74
N VAL A 523 -1.57 27.02 13.83
CA VAL A 523 -2.91 27.53 13.49
C VAL A 523 -3.57 26.73 12.35
N ASN A 524 -2.77 26.00 11.56
CA ASN A 524 -3.20 25.41 10.29
C ASN A 524 -4.29 24.31 10.38
N GLN A 525 -4.57 23.72 11.56
CA GLN A 525 -5.59 22.66 11.68
C GLN A 525 -7.04 23.14 11.60
N ARG A 526 -7.35 24.40 11.94
CA ARG A 526 -8.75 24.89 11.94
C ARG A 526 -9.34 25.12 10.55
N GLU A 527 -8.53 25.49 9.56
CA GLU A 527 -9.01 25.74 8.18
C GLU A 527 -9.48 24.46 7.47
N LEU A 528 -8.90 23.31 7.80
CA LEU A 528 -9.20 22.03 7.16
C LEU A 528 -10.61 21.51 7.51
N GLN A 529 -11.08 21.72 8.75
CA GLN A 529 -12.40 21.25 9.17
C GLN A 529 -13.56 22.06 8.54
N GLN A 530 -13.35 23.33 8.19
CA GLN A 530 -14.40 24.17 7.62
C GLN A 530 -14.63 23.95 6.11
N ARG A 531 -13.72 23.28 5.39
CA ARG A 531 -13.85 23.06 3.94
C ARG A 531 -14.84 21.96 3.54
N ASN A 532 -15.18 21.03 4.42
CA ASN A 532 -15.93 19.81 4.07
C ASN A 532 -17.47 19.95 4.08
N LEU A 533 -18.02 21.16 4.29
CA LEU A 533 -19.47 21.37 4.47
C LEU A 533 -20.20 22.07 3.30
N ASN A 534 -19.52 22.37 2.18
CA ASN A 534 -20.13 23.11 1.06
C ASN A 534 -20.07 22.34 -0.29
N TYR A 535 -21.07 21.48 -0.51
CA TYR A 535 -21.39 20.88 -1.82
C TYR A 535 -22.89 21.04 -2.14
N PRO A 536 -23.28 21.87 -3.12
CA PRO A 536 -24.65 21.89 -3.64
C PRO A 536 -24.88 20.76 -4.65
N GLN A 537 -26.06 20.14 -4.63
CA GLN A 537 -26.46 19.13 -5.62
C GLN A 537 -27.01 19.74 -6.91
N GLY A 538 -26.79 19.03 -8.02
CA GLY A 538 -27.63 19.08 -9.23
C GLY A 538 -27.26 20.13 -10.27
N TYR A 539 -27.10 19.69 -11.53
CA TYR A 539 -28.05 19.95 -12.61
C TYR A 539 -27.69 19.11 -13.86
N TYR A 540 -28.69 18.60 -14.58
CA TYR A 540 -28.51 17.96 -15.89
C TYR A 540 -28.39 19.02 -16.99
N ALA A 541 -27.43 18.85 -17.91
CA ALA A 541 -27.36 19.57 -19.19
C ALA A 541 -26.75 18.66 -20.27
N GLN A 542 -27.10 18.91 -21.54
CA GLN A 542 -26.80 18.02 -22.68
C GLN A 542 -25.51 18.43 -23.41
N PHE A 543 -24.79 17.46 -23.98
CA PHE A 543 -23.73 17.68 -24.97
C PHE A 543 -24.19 17.18 -26.36
N PRO A 544 -24.04 17.97 -27.44
CA PRO A 544 -24.33 17.52 -28.81
C PRO A 544 -23.12 16.84 -29.49
N ASN A 545 -23.40 15.92 -30.41
CA ASN A 545 -22.40 15.19 -31.20
C ASN A 545 -21.90 15.99 -32.43
N GLN A 546 -20.56 16.03 -32.62
CA GLN A 546 -19.83 16.11 -33.90
C GLN A 546 -18.46 15.42 -33.64
N ILE A 547 -17.92 14.41 -34.36
CA ILE A 547 -18.02 13.98 -35.77
C ILE A 547 -17.52 15.10 -36.71
N ASN A 548 -16.30 15.05 -37.25
CA ASN A 548 -15.85 14.01 -38.19
C ASN A 548 -14.31 13.76 -38.15
N PRO A 549 -13.79 12.60 -38.61
CA PRO A 549 -12.36 12.29 -38.65
C PRO A 549 -11.73 12.48 -40.05
N ASN A 550 -10.39 12.60 -40.10
CA ASN A 550 -9.47 12.28 -41.21
C ASN A 550 -8.04 12.70 -40.80
N SER A 551 -6.94 12.15 -41.33
CA SER A 551 -6.60 10.82 -41.91
C SER A 551 -5.09 10.83 -42.22
N LEU A 552 -4.35 9.80 -41.78
CA LEU A 552 -2.91 9.47 -42.02
C LEU A 552 -2.48 8.60 -40.81
N ASN A 553 -2.42 7.27 -40.84
CA ASN A 553 -2.22 6.28 -41.90
C ASN A 553 -0.79 6.20 -42.46
N GLU A 554 0.18 5.88 -41.60
CA GLU A 554 1.36 5.10 -41.98
C GLU A 554 1.41 3.81 -41.14
N ASN A 555 0.93 2.70 -41.72
CA ASN A 555 1.29 1.37 -41.25
C ASN A 555 2.69 1.03 -41.76
N ASN A 556 3.63 0.68 -40.89
CA ASN A 556 4.40 -0.57 -40.95
C ASN A 556 5.48 -0.68 -39.84
N ASN A 557 6.09 -1.86 -39.74
CA ASN A 557 7.32 -2.15 -38.98
C ASN A 557 7.23 -2.15 -37.45
N PHE A 558 6.14 -2.69 -36.90
CA PHE A 558 6.14 -3.25 -35.53
C PHE A 558 6.82 -4.64 -35.47
N GLN A 559 8.00 -4.79 -36.09
CA GLN A 559 8.75 -6.06 -36.18
C GLN A 559 10.30 -5.88 -36.11
N GLU A 560 10.82 -5.13 -35.13
CA GLU A 560 12.28 -5.19 -34.86
C GLU A 560 12.68 -5.16 -33.37
N PHE A 561 11.78 -5.59 -32.48
CA PHE A 561 12.09 -5.82 -31.05
C PHE A 561 12.56 -7.26 -30.74
N ASN A 562 13.21 -7.93 -31.69
CA ASN A 562 13.66 -9.32 -31.50
C ASN A 562 15.00 -9.61 -32.21
N ARG A 563 16.00 -8.74 -31.98
CA ARG A 563 17.41 -8.96 -32.33
C ARG A 563 18.30 -8.69 -31.12
N ASN A 564 19.22 -9.61 -30.83
CA ASN A 564 20.13 -9.54 -29.69
C ASN A 564 21.29 -8.57 -30.00
N HIS A 565 21.13 -7.27 -29.71
CA HIS A 565 22.16 -6.24 -29.88
C HIS A 565 23.32 -6.34 -28.86
N LEU A 566 23.93 -7.53 -28.78
CA LEU A 566 25.21 -7.82 -28.13
C LEU A 566 26.26 -8.31 -29.13
N SER A 567 25.88 -8.57 -30.39
CA SER A 567 26.78 -8.85 -31.51
C SER A 567 27.60 -7.62 -31.92
N ASP A 568 26.97 -6.45 -31.91
CA ASP A 568 27.46 -5.26 -32.62
C ASP A 568 28.57 -4.51 -31.85
N LEU A 569 28.97 -5.05 -30.70
CA LEU A 569 30.09 -4.57 -29.87
C LEU A 569 31.44 -5.17 -30.28
N PHE A 570 31.50 -5.96 -31.36
CA PHE A 570 32.70 -6.71 -31.77
C PHE A 570 33.19 -6.48 -33.21
N ASP A 571 32.56 -5.62 -34.01
CA ASP A 571 33.07 -5.24 -35.34
C ASP A 571 33.88 -3.93 -35.26
N PRO A 572 35.19 -3.94 -35.62
CA PRO A 572 36.05 -2.77 -35.46
C PRO A 572 35.89 -1.67 -36.53
N ASN A 573 35.07 -1.87 -37.56
CA ASN A 573 35.07 -1.02 -38.77
C ASN A 573 33.79 -0.19 -38.99
N ASN A 574 33.55 0.84 -38.16
CA ASN A 574 32.68 1.94 -38.60
C ASN A 574 32.97 3.29 -37.91
N THR A 575 33.29 4.32 -38.70
CA THR A 575 33.65 5.67 -38.22
C THR A 575 32.72 6.73 -38.78
N LEU A 576 31.85 7.33 -37.96
CA LEU A 576 31.10 8.55 -38.32
C LEU A 576 30.43 9.25 -37.11
N ILE A 577 31.11 10.21 -36.47
CA ILE A 577 30.49 11.15 -35.51
C ILE A 577 31.14 12.54 -35.66
N GLN A 578 30.38 13.55 -36.10
CA GLN A 578 30.89 14.95 -36.08
C GLN A 578 29.85 16.08 -35.86
N HIS A 579 28.55 15.80 -35.75
CA HIS A 579 27.50 16.84 -35.68
C HIS A 579 26.90 17.15 -34.29
N SER A 580 27.38 16.53 -33.20
CA SER A 580 26.76 16.61 -31.87
C SER A 580 26.81 18.00 -31.19
N TYR A 581 27.90 18.76 -31.37
CA TYR A 581 28.26 19.85 -30.45
C TYR A 581 27.33 21.08 -30.45
N ASN A 582 26.62 21.36 -31.54
CA ASN A 582 25.76 22.56 -31.62
C ASN A 582 24.45 22.46 -30.82
N HIS A 583 23.98 21.25 -30.49
CA HIS A 583 22.72 21.08 -29.75
C HIS A 583 22.86 21.39 -28.25
N LYS A 584 23.96 20.96 -27.62
CA LYS A 584 24.16 21.04 -26.16
C LYS A 584 24.14 22.49 -25.63
N ARG A 585 24.60 23.49 -26.41
CA ARG A 585 24.58 24.92 -26.00
C ARG A 585 23.18 25.57 -25.93
N LYS A 586 22.15 25.04 -26.60
CA LYS A 586 20.78 25.60 -26.52
C LYS A 586 20.04 25.15 -25.26
N LEU A 587 20.25 23.89 -24.83
CA LEU A 587 19.59 23.30 -23.65
C LEU A 587 19.86 24.07 -22.36
N PHE A 588 21.12 24.46 -22.09
CA PHE A 588 21.47 25.15 -20.84
C PHE A 588 20.91 26.59 -20.71
N LYS A 589 20.56 27.26 -21.82
CA LYS A 589 19.88 28.56 -21.73
C LYS A 589 18.40 28.42 -21.34
N LEU A 590 17.74 27.37 -21.84
CA LEU A 590 16.32 27.10 -21.59
C LEU A 590 16.00 26.74 -20.13
N ASP A 591 16.97 26.15 -19.41
CA ASP A 591 16.87 25.84 -17.98
C ASP A 591 16.67 27.11 -17.13
N ARG A 592 17.53 28.12 -17.34
CA ARG A 592 17.58 29.33 -16.50
C ARG A 592 16.30 30.15 -16.61
N GLU A 593 15.78 30.33 -17.82
CA GLU A 593 14.52 31.06 -18.06
C GLU A 593 13.32 30.38 -17.37
N LYS A 594 13.29 29.03 -17.36
CA LYS A 594 12.26 28.27 -16.64
C LYS A 594 12.39 28.39 -15.12
N GLN A 595 13.60 28.40 -14.58
CA GLN A 595 13.84 28.59 -13.13
C GLN A 595 13.46 30.00 -12.68
N GLU A 596 13.82 31.03 -13.44
CA GLU A 596 13.45 32.42 -13.20
C GLU A 596 11.92 32.62 -13.20
N LYS A 597 11.24 31.98 -14.16
CA LYS A 597 9.76 31.95 -14.24
C LYS A 597 9.08 31.16 -13.11
N MET A 598 9.77 30.19 -12.50
CA MET A 598 9.25 29.52 -11.32
C MET A 598 9.26 30.46 -10.10
N LEU A 599 10.38 31.16 -9.89
CA LEU A 599 10.53 32.14 -8.81
C LEU A 599 9.55 33.32 -8.94
N GLU A 600 9.23 33.73 -10.16
CA GLU A 600 8.16 34.70 -10.46
C GLU A 600 6.79 34.18 -9.99
N LEU A 601 6.38 32.99 -10.43
CA LEU A 601 5.09 32.39 -10.05
C LEU A 601 4.97 32.12 -8.55
N GLU A 602 6.05 31.74 -7.87
CA GLU A 602 6.04 31.55 -6.41
C GLU A 602 5.91 32.87 -5.65
N ARG A 603 6.52 33.96 -6.14
CA ARG A 603 6.35 35.31 -5.62
C ARG A 603 4.90 35.79 -5.76
N ASP A 604 4.30 35.56 -6.92
CA ASP A 604 2.89 35.92 -7.17
C ASP A 604 1.94 35.13 -6.26
N ARG A 605 2.16 33.81 -6.13
CA ARG A 605 1.41 32.95 -5.18
C ARG A 605 1.49 33.48 -3.75
N TYR A 606 2.68 33.91 -3.31
CA TYR A 606 2.86 34.52 -1.98
C TYR A 606 2.13 35.85 -1.85
N SER A 607 2.20 36.72 -2.88
CA SER A 607 1.52 38.01 -2.94
C SER A 607 -0.01 37.87 -2.86
N LEU A 608 -0.59 36.92 -3.59
CA LEU A 608 -2.03 36.63 -3.53
C LEU A 608 -2.45 36.08 -2.15
N LYS A 609 -1.69 35.15 -1.56
CA LYS A 609 -2.00 34.63 -0.20
C LYS A 609 -1.85 35.70 0.88
N ALA A 610 -0.87 36.60 0.77
CA ALA A 610 -0.76 37.79 1.62
C ALA A 610 -1.91 38.80 1.39
N THR A 611 -2.57 38.78 0.23
CA THR A 611 -3.72 39.64 -0.10
C THR A 611 -5.03 39.04 0.41
N LEU A 612 -5.21 37.72 0.32
CA LEU A 612 -6.30 36.98 1.00
C LEU A 612 -6.28 37.25 2.51
N LYS A 613 -5.13 37.10 3.17
CA LYS A 613 -4.98 37.39 4.61
C LYS A 613 -5.28 38.84 5.02
N LYS A 614 -5.13 39.80 4.10
CA LYS A 614 -5.56 41.21 4.30
C LYS A 614 -7.05 41.40 4.05
N LEU A 615 -7.66 40.60 3.18
CA LEU A 615 -9.09 40.62 2.90
C LEU A 615 -9.89 40.00 4.06
N GLU A 616 -9.43 38.84 4.55
CA GLU A 616 -9.94 38.16 5.75
C GLU A 616 -9.92 39.12 6.95
N LYS A 617 -8.75 39.69 7.28
CA LYS A 617 -8.67 40.68 8.36
C LYS A 617 -9.62 41.87 8.15
N LYS A 618 -9.81 42.38 6.93
CA LYS A 618 -10.77 43.48 6.68
C LYS A 618 -12.23 43.09 6.92
N PHE A 619 -12.57 41.82 6.74
CA PHE A 619 -13.91 41.29 7.06
C PHE A 619 -14.07 41.11 8.57
N ASP A 620 -13.05 40.57 9.26
CA ASP A 620 -13.02 40.45 10.73
C ASP A 620 -13.07 41.83 11.42
N ASP A 621 -12.34 42.82 10.90
CA ASP A 621 -12.34 44.23 11.34
C ASP A 621 -13.66 44.97 10.93
N GLY A 622 -14.68 44.28 10.39
CA GLY A 622 -15.96 44.84 9.98
C GLY A 622 -15.90 45.91 8.88
N SER A 623 -14.77 46.00 8.17
CA SER A 623 -14.41 47.12 7.29
C SER A 623 -14.83 46.94 5.82
N ILE A 624 -15.46 45.81 5.47
CA ILE A 624 -16.07 45.50 4.16
C ILE A 624 -17.34 44.68 4.37
N SER A 625 -18.29 44.76 3.44
CA SER A 625 -19.50 43.93 3.53
C SER A 625 -19.23 42.45 3.18
N GLU A 626 -20.06 41.55 3.70
CA GLU A 626 -20.03 40.11 3.41
C GLU A 626 -20.09 39.80 1.89
N SER A 627 -20.91 40.57 1.15
CA SER A 627 -21.03 40.46 -0.31
C SER A 627 -19.73 40.82 -1.04
N GLU A 628 -19.05 41.89 -0.60
CA GLU A 628 -17.76 42.30 -1.14
C GLU A 628 -16.65 41.31 -0.77
N TYR A 629 -16.65 40.82 0.48
CA TYR A 629 -15.73 39.79 0.95
C TYR A 629 -15.82 38.54 0.08
N PHE A 630 -16.99 37.90 -0.04
CA PHE A 630 -17.13 36.67 -0.84
C PHE A 630 -16.80 36.89 -2.32
N LYS A 631 -17.14 38.05 -2.89
CA LYS A 631 -16.81 38.39 -4.28
C LYS A 631 -15.30 38.52 -4.51
N ALA A 632 -14.58 39.21 -3.61
CA ALA A 632 -13.14 39.36 -3.68
C ALA A 632 -12.40 38.04 -3.37
N TYR A 633 -12.85 37.30 -2.34
CA TYR A 633 -12.30 36.02 -1.91
C TYR A 633 -12.39 34.95 -3.00
N ARG A 634 -13.54 34.87 -3.70
CA ARG A 634 -13.75 33.96 -4.83
C ARG A 634 -12.84 34.27 -6.02
N ASN A 635 -12.61 35.56 -6.30
CA ASN A 635 -11.71 35.98 -7.38
C ASN A 635 -10.24 35.66 -7.04
N LEU A 636 -9.76 36.06 -5.85
CA LEU A 636 -8.40 35.79 -5.40
C LEU A 636 -8.09 34.28 -5.33
N ASN A 637 -9.01 33.46 -4.82
CA ASN A 637 -8.81 32.00 -4.82
C ASN A 637 -8.76 31.39 -6.23
N LYS A 638 -9.54 31.92 -7.18
CA LYS A 638 -9.45 31.52 -8.60
C LYS A 638 -8.07 31.86 -9.17
N GLU A 639 -7.49 33.00 -8.82
CA GLU A 639 -6.14 33.40 -9.25
C GLU A 639 -5.06 32.55 -8.58
N VAL A 640 -5.14 32.27 -7.28
CA VAL A 640 -4.23 31.35 -6.57
C VAL A 640 -4.23 29.97 -7.24
N TYR A 641 -5.40 29.40 -7.51
CA TYR A 641 -5.53 28.11 -8.20
C TYR A 641 -4.91 28.13 -9.61
N LEU A 642 -5.09 29.22 -10.36
CA LEU A 642 -4.47 29.39 -11.69
C LEU A 642 -2.94 29.50 -11.62
N ILE A 643 -2.38 30.06 -10.54
CA ILE A 643 -0.92 30.13 -10.36
C ILE A 643 -0.36 28.79 -9.88
N GLU A 644 -1.01 28.10 -8.94
CA GLU A 644 -0.57 26.78 -8.48
C GLU A 644 -0.61 25.74 -9.62
N ASN A 645 -1.61 25.80 -10.51
CA ASN A 645 -1.67 25.01 -11.74
C ASN A 645 -0.51 25.32 -12.72
N LYS A 646 -0.11 26.60 -12.84
CA LYS A 646 1.07 27.01 -13.64
C LYS A 646 2.38 26.48 -13.05
N ILE A 647 2.53 26.54 -11.71
CA ILE A 647 3.71 26.03 -10.99
C ILE A 647 3.85 24.51 -11.23
N GLN A 648 2.79 23.74 -11.00
CA GLN A 648 2.78 22.29 -11.18
C GLN A 648 3.18 21.89 -12.61
N LYS A 649 2.61 22.55 -13.62
CA LYS A 649 2.95 22.33 -15.04
C LYS A 649 4.38 22.75 -15.41
N LEU A 650 5.00 23.67 -14.66
CA LEU A 650 6.38 24.09 -14.88
C LEU A 650 7.37 23.13 -14.20
N GLN A 651 7.04 22.61 -13.02
CA GLN A 651 7.79 21.57 -12.31
C GLN A 651 7.84 20.26 -13.12
N GLN A 652 6.69 19.76 -13.56
CA GLN A 652 6.61 18.56 -14.40
C GLN A 652 7.46 18.68 -15.68
N ARG A 653 7.45 19.86 -16.32
CA ARG A 653 8.27 20.22 -17.50
C ARG A 653 9.76 20.46 -17.22
N LEU A 654 10.19 20.38 -15.97
CA LEU A 654 11.59 20.38 -15.54
C LEU A 654 12.02 18.96 -15.16
N GLU A 655 11.17 18.18 -14.50
CA GLU A 655 11.36 16.73 -14.27
C GLU A 655 11.47 15.95 -15.59
N GLU A 656 10.64 16.28 -16.58
CA GLU A 656 10.77 15.81 -17.98
C GLU A 656 12.13 16.17 -18.59
N LEU A 657 12.64 17.38 -18.34
CA LEU A 657 13.96 17.79 -18.85
C LEU A 657 15.11 17.14 -18.08
N GLU A 658 14.97 16.87 -16.78
CA GLU A 658 16.01 16.22 -15.98
C GLU A 658 16.10 14.72 -16.26
N SER A 659 14.97 14.03 -16.43
CA SER A 659 14.95 12.65 -16.92
C SER A 659 15.55 12.54 -18.33
N LEU A 660 15.27 13.49 -19.25
CA LEU A 660 15.95 13.55 -20.54
C LEU A 660 17.47 13.84 -20.43
N LYS A 661 17.91 14.68 -19.46
CA LYS A 661 19.35 14.88 -19.16
C LYS A 661 20.00 13.63 -18.58
N GLN A 662 19.31 12.86 -17.74
CA GLN A 662 19.82 11.61 -17.17
C GLN A 662 19.92 10.52 -18.24
N ASN A 663 18.88 10.36 -19.05
CA ASN A 663 18.85 9.39 -20.17
C ASN A 663 19.91 9.71 -21.22
N SER A 664 20.17 10.98 -21.55
CA SER A 664 21.27 11.33 -22.47
C SER A 664 22.67 11.15 -21.85
N ARG A 665 22.83 11.33 -20.53
CA ARG A 665 24.08 11.04 -19.80
C ARG A 665 24.41 9.55 -19.71
N SER A 666 23.43 8.65 -19.81
CA SER A 666 23.70 7.20 -19.78
C SER A 666 24.44 6.71 -21.02
N PHE A 667 24.32 7.42 -22.15
CA PHE A 667 25.06 7.13 -23.40
C PHE A 667 26.46 7.77 -23.44
N ASP A 668 26.61 9.03 -22.99
CA ASP A 668 27.90 9.76 -23.05
C ASP A 668 28.98 9.16 -22.11
N ASN A 669 28.63 8.42 -21.06
CA ASN A 669 29.56 7.93 -20.03
C ASN A 669 30.46 6.73 -20.44
N LYS A 670 30.52 6.38 -21.73
CA LYS A 670 31.47 5.38 -22.29
C LYS A 670 32.45 6.00 -23.29
N GLY A 671 33.27 6.94 -22.84
CA GLY A 671 34.44 7.40 -23.60
C GLY A 671 35.02 8.71 -23.10
N PHE A 672 36.30 8.92 -23.41
CA PHE A 672 37.02 10.21 -23.36
C PHE A 672 37.07 10.93 -22.00
N TYR A 673 38.08 10.58 -21.20
CA TYR A 673 39.09 11.59 -20.86
C TYR A 673 40.49 11.01 -21.05
N THR A 674 41.32 11.78 -21.76
CA THR A 674 42.78 11.68 -21.88
C THR A 674 43.40 12.90 -21.23
#